data_AF-A0A1A7VW79-F1
#
_entry.id   AF-A0A1A7VW79-F1
#
_cell.length_a   1.000
_cell.length_b   1.000
_cell.length_c   1.000
_cell.angle_alpha   90.00
_cell.angle_beta   90.00
_cell.angle_gamma   90.00
#
_symmetry.space_group_name_H-M   'P 1'
#
loop_
_entity.id
_entity.type
_entity.pdbx_description
1 polymer ?
#
loop_
_entity_poly.entity_id
_entity_poly.type
_entity_poly.pdbx_seq_one_letter_code
_entity_poly.pdbx_strand_id
1 'polypeptide(L)'
;MCQRLDCMKHLWQNNTGTGGQTSSTNNFWTQETGAVAQLWKDLAKAMEGKGKDDQTGCKELPNPSDKTACNFLHAGLEHLYKTPAATAPPGGVADVLKTNPSFRQTMGCFLLHAYAKHMKEKAVCDIEKGITTAFTAWEKPEGKANSCKDSSGKGQCVPCHWQEKDETWKNCTITTNGQAPDPNGTVGDKLKNIVKADDADIKEMAKVVNTVERLCDQVKCVTARWMKDKTKSWEEVWKKVEEELPKLGGALSTATSKEKRGDLEQYCDLPKVNGKDVDKEACLLIAAGLKNLYDIEEKNNDAVEASFQRTMQCVLLNAIADKLEHNDFPCKDEKNTKKGIDEAFTTKNSAIRNSTACGTNDKCFTCGRVTLQDLESCKLDSGGTDQNVKKKIEEEVLKKDGEGMKEMTKIWDQSIKDICKPCEQKELCDQLNCIAPKWSKNRSGQDYSGMITDASWIFGGLLDRMKDKGEAAATEYCRTDKDGTAWNESNAHGVANRTACEMVAGGLLRISKIKDTYSLDKNKNENPYDNQEYKQLAACFMLNAVVRKMKERSPICDIDEGIKAAFAKADDIKKKYCDNGKPCFVCKLDDNYDGCSATNGKNQNVNVKDKLDSLLKDSTNKNKLDSTIQAIAETAGNKGPSLCDRLQCLAARVEAHNGGSQAVSIME
;
A
#
# COMPACT_ATOMS: atom_id res chain seq x y z
N MET A 1 -15.11 -24.38 -43.03
CA MET A 1 -14.16 -25.48 -42.74
C MET A 1 -14.80 -26.86 -42.79
N CYS A 2 -15.96 -27.11 -42.16
CA CYS A 2 -16.60 -28.45 -42.16
C CYS A 2 -16.84 -29.03 -43.57
N GLN A 3 -17.36 -28.24 -44.51
CA GLN A 3 -17.54 -28.68 -45.90
C GLN A 3 -16.23 -29.15 -46.56
N ARG A 4 -15.10 -28.49 -46.24
CA ARG A 4 -13.78 -28.90 -46.77
C ARG A 4 -13.31 -30.20 -46.12
N LEU A 5 -13.51 -30.34 -44.81
CA LEU A 5 -13.27 -31.60 -44.10
C LEU A 5 -14.07 -32.73 -44.75
N ASP A 6 -15.37 -32.53 -45.00
CA ASP A 6 -16.24 -33.51 -45.65
C ASP A 6 -15.72 -33.93 -47.02
N CYS A 7 -15.33 -32.96 -47.87
CA CYS A 7 -14.74 -33.25 -49.18
C CYS A 7 -13.44 -34.05 -49.10
N MET A 8 -12.64 -33.85 -48.05
CA MET A 8 -11.31 -34.45 -47.90
C MET A 8 -11.30 -35.77 -47.11
N LYS A 9 -12.44 -36.21 -46.55
CA LYS A 9 -12.58 -37.47 -45.77
C LYS A 9 -11.97 -38.69 -46.45
N HIS A 10 -12.19 -38.81 -47.75
CA HIS A 10 -11.67 -39.91 -48.55
C HIS A 10 -10.13 -40.02 -48.52
N LEU A 11 -9.40 -38.91 -48.32
CA LEU A 11 -7.93 -38.89 -48.35
C LEU A 11 -7.30 -39.68 -47.20
N TRP A 12 -7.95 -39.74 -46.03
CA TRP A 12 -7.45 -40.53 -44.89
C TRP A 12 -8.22 -41.84 -44.69
N GLN A 13 -9.36 -42.01 -45.34
CA GLN A 13 -10.14 -43.25 -45.35
C GLN A 13 -9.62 -44.26 -46.39
N ASN A 14 -9.14 -43.79 -47.55
CA ASN A 14 -8.81 -44.62 -48.71
C ASN A 14 -7.32 -44.63 -49.06
N ASN A 15 -6.40 -44.43 -48.11
CA ASN A 15 -4.96 -44.49 -48.39
C ASN A 15 -4.50 -45.95 -48.59
N THR A 16 -4.99 -46.59 -49.66
CA THR A 16 -4.54 -47.90 -50.13
C THR A 16 -3.24 -47.71 -50.87
N GLY A 17 -2.15 -48.28 -50.35
CA GLY A 17 -0.99 -48.56 -51.18
C GLY A 17 -1.43 -49.34 -52.42
N THR A 18 -0.85 -49.03 -53.57
CA THR A 18 -1.05 -49.78 -54.81
C THR A 18 -0.79 -51.26 -54.57
N GLY A 19 -1.86 -52.04 -54.41
CA GLY A 19 -1.81 -53.49 -54.18
C GLY A 19 -2.68 -53.96 -53.03
N GLY A 20 -4.00 -53.85 -53.16
CA GLY A 20 -5.00 -54.84 -52.70
C GLY A 20 -4.99 -55.40 -51.27
N GLN A 21 -4.22 -54.88 -50.32
CA GLN A 21 -4.25 -55.29 -48.91
C GLN A 21 -4.67 -54.13 -48.01
N THR A 22 -5.79 -54.32 -47.32
CA THR A 22 -6.35 -53.44 -46.29
C THR A 22 -5.42 -53.38 -45.08
N SER A 23 -4.41 -52.50 -45.09
CA SER A 23 -3.78 -52.05 -43.85
C SER A 23 -4.70 -51.02 -43.20
N SER A 24 -5.21 -51.32 -42.00
CA SER A 24 -6.08 -50.43 -41.24
C SER A 24 -5.46 -49.04 -41.06
N THR A 25 -5.94 -48.02 -41.78
CA THR A 25 -5.60 -46.61 -41.57
C THR A 25 -6.33 -46.03 -40.36
N ASN A 26 -6.19 -46.68 -39.19
CA ASN A 26 -6.71 -46.18 -37.92
C ASN A 26 -5.83 -45.07 -37.29
N ASN A 27 -4.72 -44.66 -37.95
CA ASN A 27 -3.70 -43.83 -37.31
C ASN A 27 -3.81 -42.30 -37.56
N PHE A 28 -4.76 -41.79 -38.34
CA PHE A 28 -4.78 -40.36 -38.73
C PHE A 28 -5.06 -39.41 -37.55
N TRP A 29 -6.09 -39.73 -36.75
CA TRP A 29 -6.50 -38.99 -35.56
C TRP A 29 -5.90 -39.55 -34.26
N THR A 30 -5.01 -40.55 -34.34
CA THR A 30 -4.41 -41.17 -33.14
C THR A 30 -3.63 -40.13 -32.36
N GLN A 31 -3.82 -40.17 -31.05
CA GLN A 31 -3.11 -39.33 -30.10
C GLN A 31 -1.59 -39.54 -30.26
N GLU A 32 -0.82 -38.46 -30.22
CA GLU A 32 0.66 -38.44 -30.23
C GLU A 32 1.38 -38.93 -31.50
N THR A 33 0.87 -39.95 -32.18
CA THR A 33 1.51 -40.57 -33.36
C THR A 33 0.78 -40.30 -34.68
N GLY A 34 -0.46 -39.83 -34.62
CA GLY A 34 -1.24 -39.57 -35.82
C GLY A 34 -0.79 -38.33 -36.59
N ALA A 35 -1.15 -38.27 -37.88
CA ALA A 35 -0.74 -37.18 -38.76
C ALA A 35 -1.18 -35.80 -38.23
N VAL A 36 -2.38 -35.70 -37.64
CA VAL A 36 -2.85 -34.45 -37.01
C VAL A 36 -2.04 -34.11 -35.77
N ALA A 37 -1.65 -35.11 -34.96
CA ALA A 37 -0.82 -34.89 -33.78
C ALA A 37 0.62 -34.49 -34.13
N GLN A 38 1.18 -35.01 -35.23
CA GLN A 38 2.48 -34.57 -35.75
C GLN A 38 2.41 -33.14 -36.31
N LEU A 39 1.34 -32.80 -37.04
CA LEU A 39 1.12 -31.42 -37.49
C LEU A 39 0.98 -30.46 -36.30
N TRP A 40 0.30 -30.88 -35.22
CA TRP A 40 0.24 -30.10 -33.99
C TRP A 40 1.63 -29.84 -33.40
N LYS A 41 2.47 -30.88 -33.25
CA LYS A 41 3.84 -30.74 -32.74
C LYS A 41 4.67 -29.76 -33.58
N ASP A 42 4.57 -29.84 -34.91
CA ASP A 42 5.26 -28.93 -35.82
C ASP A 42 4.80 -27.47 -35.64
N LEU A 43 3.49 -27.25 -35.55
CA LEU A 43 2.90 -25.92 -35.35
C LEU A 43 3.25 -25.36 -33.97
N ALA A 44 3.08 -26.16 -32.91
CA ALA A 44 3.39 -25.77 -31.53
C ALA A 44 4.85 -25.32 -31.40
N LYS A 45 5.79 -26.11 -31.94
CA LYS A 45 7.22 -25.77 -31.94
C LYS A 45 7.52 -24.48 -32.72
N ALA A 46 6.84 -24.26 -33.85
CA ALA A 46 7.01 -23.03 -34.61
C ALA A 46 6.49 -21.80 -33.84
N MET A 47 5.36 -21.94 -33.15
CA MET A 47 4.78 -20.90 -32.30
C MET A 47 5.65 -20.63 -31.08
N GLU A 48 6.23 -21.65 -30.45
CA GLU A 48 7.15 -21.47 -29.32
C GLU A 48 8.45 -20.76 -29.75
N GLY A 49 9.02 -21.16 -30.89
CA GLY A 49 10.29 -20.64 -31.38
C GLY A 49 10.22 -19.20 -31.91
N LYS A 50 9.12 -18.82 -32.59
CA LYS A 50 8.95 -17.50 -33.23
C LYS A 50 7.85 -16.62 -32.63
N GLY A 51 6.99 -17.17 -31.78
CA GLY A 51 5.89 -16.43 -31.16
C GLY A 51 6.36 -15.39 -30.14
N LYS A 52 7.63 -15.46 -29.74
CA LYS A 52 8.31 -14.47 -28.89
C LYS A 52 8.89 -13.29 -29.70
N ASP A 53 8.99 -13.43 -31.03
CA ASP A 53 9.47 -12.38 -31.93
C ASP A 53 8.33 -11.48 -32.39
N ASP A 54 8.64 -10.20 -32.61
CA ASP A 54 7.66 -9.25 -33.13
C ASP A 54 7.26 -9.56 -34.58
N GLN A 55 5.98 -9.86 -34.79
CA GLN A 55 5.43 -10.16 -36.10
C GLN A 55 4.81 -8.91 -36.76
N THR A 56 4.88 -8.85 -38.10
CA THR A 56 4.31 -7.74 -38.88
C THR A 56 2.79 -7.65 -38.66
N GLY A 57 2.31 -6.48 -38.25
CA GLY A 57 0.90 -6.23 -37.93
C GLY A 57 0.50 -6.47 -36.47
N CYS A 58 1.36 -7.13 -35.66
CA CYS A 58 1.10 -7.33 -34.22
C CYS A 58 1.67 -6.21 -33.35
N LYS A 59 2.66 -5.44 -33.84
CA LYS A 59 3.38 -4.40 -33.09
C LYS A 59 2.50 -3.24 -32.61
N GLU A 60 1.43 -2.92 -33.33
CA GLU A 60 0.56 -1.78 -33.07
C GLU A 60 -0.56 -2.10 -32.07
N LEU A 61 -0.58 -3.32 -31.51
CA LEU A 61 -1.57 -3.72 -30.53
C LEU A 61 -1.32 -3.01 -29.18
N PRO A 62 -2.37 -2.46 -28.54
CA PRO A 62 -2.23 -1.57 -27.39
C PRO A 62 -1.85 -2.27 -26.08
N ASN A 63 -2.08 -3.58 -26.00
CA ASN A 63 -1.89 -4.39 -24.79
C ASN A 63 -0.82 -5.47 -25.04
N PRO A 64 0.15 -5.68 -24.13
CA PRO A 64 1.20 -6.69 -24.30
C PRO A 64 0.68 -8.11 -24.53
N SER A 65 -0.38 -8.52 -23.83
CA SER A 65 -0.95 -9.87 -24.01
C SER A 65 -1.60 -10.06 -25.38
N ASP A 66 -2.26 -9.03 -25.93
CA ASP A 66 -2.74 -9.04 -27.32
C ASP A 66 -1.58 -9.21 -28.30
N LYS A 67 -0.49 -8.47 -28.10
CA LYS A 67 0.72 -8.55 -28.94
C LYS A 67 1.31 -9.96 -28.91
N THR A 68 1.46 -10.54 -27.72
CA THR A 68 1.94 -11.92 -27.54
C THR A 68 1.01 -12.92 -28.21
N ALA A 69 -0.31 -12.85 -27.96
CA ALA A 69 -1.28 -13.74 -28.59
C ALA A 69 -1.20 -13.67 -30.13
N CYS A 70 -1.10 -12.44 -30.66
CA CYS A 70 -0.96 -12.20 -32.09
C CYS A 70 0.34 -12.82 -32.64
N ASN A 71 1.49 -12.59 -31.98
CA ASN A 71 2.78 -13.11 -32.42
C ASN A 71 2.80 -14.64 -32.47
N PHE A 72 2.30 -15.32 -31.43
CA PHE A 72 2.22 -16.78 -31.39
C PHE A 72 1.35 -17.32 -32.54
N LEU A 73 0.13 -16.81 -32.69
CA LEU A 73 -0.77 -17.28 -33.75
C LEU A 73 -0.25 -16.96 -35.15
N HIS A 74 0.39 -15.79 -35.32
CA HIS A 74 1.00 -15.41 -36.58
C HIS A 74 2.16 -16.34 -36.96
N ALA A 75 2.99 -16.75 -36.00
CA ALA A 75 4.04 -17.75 -36.24
C ALA A 75 3.45 -19.12 -36.64
N GLY A 76 2.36 -19.54 -36.00
CA GLY A 76 1.65 -20.77 -36.34
C GLY A 76 1.05 -20.72 -37.75
N LEU A 77 0.39 -19.62 -38.11
CA LEU A 77 -0.17 -19.39 -39.45
C LEU A 77 0.95 -19.32 -40.50
N GLU A 78 2.04 -18.59 -40.24
CA GLU A 78 3.21 -18.53 -41.13
C GLU A 78 3.77 -19.92 -41.41
N HIS A 79 3.87 -20.77 -40.38
CA HIS A 79 4.32 -22.15 -40.52
C HIS A 79 3.29 -23.06 -41.22
N LEU A 80 2.00 -22.81 -41.01
CA LEU A 80 0.93 -23.57 -41.66
C LEU A 80 0.90 -23.38 -43.18
N TYR A 81 1.27 -22.19 -43.66
CA TYR A 81 1.33 -21.90 -45.09
C TYR A 81 2.75 -22.00 -45.67
N LYS A 82 3.73 -22.60 -44.99
CA LYS A 82 5.01 -22.95 -45.61
C LYS A 82 4.93 -24.29 -46.35
N THR A 83 5.67 -24.45 -47.44
CA THR A 83 5.85 -25.74 -48.11
C THR A 83 6.50 -26.73 -47.13
N PRO A 84 5.89 -27.90 -46.85
CA PRO A 84 6.53 -28.93 -46.05
C PRO A 84 7.83 -29.39 -46.71
N ALA A 85 8.90 -29.59 -45.92
CA ALA A 85 10.13 -30.21 -46.45
C ALA A 85 9.83 -31.67 -46.86
N ALA A 86 10.06 -31.99 -48.14
CA ALA A 86 9.88 -33.35 -48.65
C ALA A 86 10.99 -34.26 -48.11
N THR A 87 10.70 -34.99 -47.04
CA THR A 87 11.50 -36.14 -46.62
C THR A 87 10.56 -37.32 -46.40
N ALA A 88 10.48 -38.19 -47.41
CA ALA A 88 9.94 -39.52 -47.22
C ALA A 88 11.04 -40.36 -46.52
N PRO A 89 10.73 -41.10 -45.44
CA PRO A 89 11.60 -42.19 -45.00
C PRO A 89 11.71 -43.20 -46.15
N PRO A 90 12.88 -43.82 -46.38
CA PRO A 90 13.00 -44.91 -47.36
C PRO A 90 12.04 -46.04 -46.95
N GLY A 91 10.99 -46.27 -47.74
CA GLY A 91 9.99 -47.32 -47.51
C GLY A 91 8.73 -46.94 -46.70
N GLY A 92 8.52 -45.67 -46.34
CA GLY A 92 7.31 -45.23 -45.62
C GLY A 92 6.16 -44.77 -46.52
N VAL A 93 4.91 -45.03 -46.10
CA VAL A 93 3.69 -44.45 -46.70
C VAL A 93 3.79 -42.92 -46.66
N ALA A 94 3.51 -42.24 -47.77
CA ALA A 94 3.54 -40.78 -47.84
C ALA A 94 2.55 -40.17 -46.82
N ASP A 95 3.03 -39.23 -46.01
CA ASP A 95 2.19 -38.47 -45.07
C ASP A 95 1.17 -37.65 -45.86
N VAL A 96 -0.11 -38.02 -45.71
CA VAL A 96 -1.24 -37.43 -46.45
C VAL A 96 -1.32 -35.90 -46.28
N LEU A 97 -0.86 -35.34 -45.15
CA LEU A 97 -0.83 -33.90 -44.93
C LEU A 97 0.37 -33.23 -45.62
N LYS A 98 1.48 -33.95 -45.84
CA LYS A 98 2.62 -33.40 -46.59
C LYS A 98 2.36 -33.36 -48.10
N THR A 99 1.57 -34.28 -48.62
CA THR A 99 1.25 -34.35 -50.06
C THR A 99 0.00 -33.57 -50.46
N ASN A 100 -0.83 -33.14 -49.50
CA ASN A 100 -2.06 -32.39 -49.75
C ASN A 100 -2.07 -31.06 -48.97
N PRO A 101 -1.52 -29.96 -49.54
CA PRO A 101 -1.39 -28.67 -48.85
C PRO A 101 -2.72 -28.11 -48.34
N SER A 102 -3.79 -28.18 -49.13
CA SER A 102 -5.12 -27.69 -48.74
C SER A 102 -5.72 -28.49 -47.59
N PHE A 103 -5.41 -29.78 -47.51
CA PHE A 103 -5.84 -30.65 -46.42
C PHE A 103 -5.03 -30.37 -45.14
N ARG A 104 -3.70 -30.21 -45.25
CA ARG A 104 -2.86 -29.72 -44.15
C ARG A 104 -3.35 -28.39 -43.58
N GLN A 105 -3.66 -27.43 -44.45
CA GLN A 105 -4.14 -26.11 -44.05
C GLN A 105 -5.49 -26.21 -43.33
N THR A 106 -6.40 -27.06 -43.82
CA THR A 106 -7.68 -27.29 -43.15
C THR A 106 -7.49 -27.89 -41.75
N MET A 107 -6.63 -28.91 -41.61
CA MET A 107 -6.35 -29.54 -40.30
C MET A 107 -5.60 -28.60 -39.35
N GLY A 108 -4.59 -27.89 -39.85
CA GLY A 108 -3.83 -26.91 -39.08
C GLY A 108 -4.69 -25.72 -38.65
N CYS A 109 -5.67 -25.31 -39.47
CA CYS A 109 -6.61 -24.28 -39.06
C CYS A 109 -7.46 -24.73 -37.85
N PHE A 110 -7.98 -25.96 -37.86
CA PHE A 110 -8.67 -26.51 -36.68
C PHE A 110 -7.76 -26.56 -35.43
N LEU A 111 -6.49 -26.95 -35.61
CA LEU A 111 -5.50 -26.96 -34.52
C LEU A 111 -5.24 -25.56 -33.96
N LEU A 112 -5.05 -24.56 -34.82
CA LEU A 112 -4.83 -23.17 -34.41
C LEU A 112 -6.06 -22.56 -33.76
N HIS A 113 -7.27 -22.94 -34.17
CA HIS A 113 -8.51 -22.56 -33.48
C HIS A 113 -8.60 -23.16 -32.07
N ALA A 114 -8.24 -24.45 -31.91
CA ALA A 114 -8.19 -25.09 -30.59
C ALA A 114 -7.14 -24.42 -29.69
N TYR A 115 -5.97 -24.12 -30.24
CA TYR A 115 -4.90 -23.41 -29.54
C TYR A 115 -5.32 -22.01 -29.09
N ALA A 116 -5.91 -21.21 -30.00
CA ALA A 116 -6.42 -19.88 -29.68
C ALA A 116 -7.50 -19.91 -28.59
N LYS A 117 -8.34 -20.95 -28.57
CA LYS A 117 -9.32 -21.15 -27.50
C LYS A 117 -8.65 -21.39 -26.15
N HIS A 118 -7.67 -22.29 -26.08
CA HIS A 118 -6.92 -22.51 -24.82
C HIS A 118 -6.14 -21.28 -24.36
N MET A 119 -5.59 -20.51 -25.29
CA MET A 119 -4.97 -19.21 -24.99
C MET A 119 -5.98 -18.24 -24.36
N LYS A 120 -7.18 -18.12 -24.92
CA LYS A 120 -8.25 -17.25 -24.40
C LYS A 120 -8.80 -17.72 -23.04
N GLU A 121 -8.83 -19.03 -22.80
CA GLU A 121 -9.23 -19.63 -21.52
C GLU A 121 -8.20 -19.40 -20.40
N LYS A 122 -6.90 -19.37 -20.75
CA LYS A 122 -5.80 -19.23 -19.76
C LYS A 122 -5.33 -17.79 -19.56
N ALA A 123 -5.64 -16.88 -20.48
CA ALA A 123 -5.27 -15.48 -20.38
C ALA A 123 -6.11 -14.74 -19.33
N VAL A 124 -5.45 -13.95 -18.47
CA VAL A 124 -6.13 -13.04 -17.51
C VAL A 124 -6.45 -11.68 -18.13
N CYS A 125 -5.76 -11.32 -19.21
CA CYS A 125 -6.05 -10.15 -20.02
C CYS A 125 -7.08 -10.47 -21.13
N ASP A 126 -7.74 -9.45 -21.66
CA ASP A 126 -8.45 -9.60 -22.94
C ASP A 126 -7.41 -9.65 -24.06
N ILE A 127 -7.50 -10.67 -24.90
CA ILE A 127 -6.55 -10.95 -25.98
C ILE A 127 -7.25 -11.11 -27.34
N GLU A 128 -8.55 -10.85 -27.40
CA GLU A 128 -9.37 -11.10 -28.59
C GLU A 128 -8.87 -10.29 -29.80
N LYS A 129 -8.41 -9.06 -29.55
CA LYS A 129 -7.89 -8.19 -30.61
C LYS A 129 -6.63 -8.81 -31.22
N GLY A 130 -5.72 -9.31 -30.38
CA GLY A 130 -4.52 -10.01 -30.82
C GLY A 130 -4.81 -11.26 -31.64
N ILE A 131 -5.74 -12.10 -31.18
CA ILE A 131 -6.19 -13.30 -31.90
C ILE A 131 -6.75 -12.89 -33.27
N THR A 132 -7.72 -11.98 -33.29
CA THR A 132 -8.36 -11.51 -34.53
C THR A 132 -7.33 -10.92 -35.50
N THR A 133 -6.41 -10.08 -35.02
CA THR A 133 -5.36 -9.49 -35.85
C THR A 133 -4.47 -10.54 -36.49
N ALA A 134 -4.08 -11.61 -35.78
CA ALA A 134 -3.27 -12.67 -36.36
C ALA A 134 -3.99 -13.42 -37.48
N PHE A 135 -5.24 -13.85 -37.26
CA PHE A 135 -6.00 -14.56 -38.28
C PHE A 135 -6.36 -13.68 -39.47
N THR A 136 -6.78 -12.43 -39.25
CA THR A 136 -7.05 -11.46 -40.34
C THR A 136 -5.80 -11.16 -41.15
N ALA A 137 -4.63 -11.08 -40.52
CA ALA A 137 -3.38 -10.96 -41.27
C ALA A 137 -3.18 -12.12 -42.25
N TRP A 138 -3.69 -13.32 -41.98
CA TRP A 138 -3.55 -14.50 -42.84
C TRP A 138 -4.82 -14.87 -43.62
N GLU A 139 -5.79 -13.97 -43.74
CA GLU A 139 -6.99 -14.17 -44.56
C GLU A 139 -6.70 -14.34 -46.05
N LYS A 140 -5.60 -13.76 -46.55
CA LYS A 140 -5.17 -13.82 -47.95
C LYS A 140 -3.75 -14.39 -48.05
N PRO A 141 -3.55 -15.70 -47.80
CA PRO A 141 -2.23 -16.31 -47.73
C PRO A 141 -1.49 -16.29 -49.09
N GLU A 142 -2.19 -16.13 -50.21
CA GLU A 142 -1.62 -16.09 -51.57
C GLU A 142 -0.61 -14.96 -51.76
N GLY A 143 -0.82 -13.84 -51.07
CA GLY A 143 0.09 -12.70 -51.08
C GLY A 143 1.33 -12.87 -50.19
N LYS A 144 1.37 -13.90 -49.33
CA LYS A 144 2.34 -14.05 -48.24
C LYS A 144 3.19 -15.31 -48.32
N ALA A 145 2.63 -16.39 -48.85
CA ALA A 145 3.29 -17.68 -48.95
C ALA A 145 3.49 -18.09 -50.41
N ASN A 146 4.74 -18.36 -50.80
CA ASN A 146 5.04 -18.85 -52.15
C ASN A 146 4.39 -20.21 -52.45
N SER A 147 4.13 -21.04 -51.43
CA SER A 147 3.41 -22.30 -51.58
C SER A 147 1.93 -22.14 -51.94
N CYS A 148 1.42 -20.90 -51.89
CA CYS A 148 0.04 -20.55 -52.23
C CYS A 148 -0.11 -19.96 -53.63
N LYS A 149 0.99 -19.80 -54.37
CA LYS A 149 1.02 -19.25 -55.72
C LYS A 149 0.98 -20.40 -56.73
N ASP A 150 -0.04 -20.42 -57.60
CA ASP A 150 -0.06 -21.27 -58.79
C ASP A 150 0.22 -20.44 -60.05
N SER A 151 0.48 -21.13 -61.17
CA SER A 151 0.71 -20.51 -62.49
C SER A 151 -0.56 -19.91 -63.13
N SER A 152 -1.71 -19.94 -62.44
CA SER A 152 -3.05 -19.62 -63.00
C SER A 152 -3.81 -18.55 -62.19
N GLY A 153 -3.24 -18.00 -61.13
CA GLY A 153 -3.82 -16.93 -60.31
C GLY A 153 -5.05 -17.34 -59.48
N LYS A 154 -5.37 -18.64 -59.36
CA LYS A 154 -6.47 -19.14 -58.52
C LYS A 154 -5.88 -19.83 -57.29
N GLY A 155 -5.92 -19.15 -56.15
CA GLY A 155 -5.25 -19.56 -54.91
C GLY A 155 -5.49 -21.02 -54.52
N GLN A 156 -4.41 -21.81 -54.42
CA GLN A 156 -4.41 -23.19 -53.92
C GLN A 156 -4.63 -23.28 -52.40
N CYS A 157 -4.50 -22.17 -51.69
CA CYS A 157 -4.53 -22.15 -50.24
C CYS A 157 -5.93 -21.96 -49.65
N VAL A 158 -6.15 -22.60 -48.51
CA VAL A 158 -7.40 -22.51 -47.75
C VAL A 158 -7.25 -21.42 -46.70
N PRO A 159 -8.04 -20.32 -46.75
CA PRO A 159 -7.98 -19.29 -45.73
C PRO A 159 -8.47 -19.84 -44.38
N CYS A 160 -7.84 -19.38 -43.31
CA CYS A 160 -8.17 -19.73 -41.94
C CYS A 160 -8.84 -18.54 -41.26
N HIS A 161 -10.17 -18.52 -41.25
CA HIS A 161 -10.96 -17.40 -40.74
C HIS A 161 -11.23 -17.56 -39.25
N TRP A 162 -11.00 -16.50 -38.48
CA TRP A 162 -11.41 -16.42 -37.09
C TRP A 162 -12.71 -15.63 -36.95
N GLN A 163 -13.66 -16.21 -36.24
CA GLN A 163 -14.87 -15.54 -35.81
C GLN A 163 -15.03 -15.84 -34.31
N GLU A 164 -14.94 -14.81 -33.47
CA GLU A 164 -14.87 -14.94 -32.01
C GLU A 164 -15.94 -15.87 -31.41
N LYS A 165 -17.16 -15.79 -31.94
CA LYS A 165 -18.34 -16.53 -31.44
C LYS A 165 -18.62 -17.82 -32.22
N ASP A 166 -17.87 -18.11 -33.27
CA ASP A 166 -18.09 -19.28 -34.10
C ASP A 166 -17.40 -20.51 -33.49
N GLU A 167 -18.17 -21.32 -32.77
CA GLU A 167 -17.74 -22.64 -32.31
C GLU A 167 -18.15 -23.78 -33.26
N THR A 168 -18.79 -23.48 -34.40
CA THR A 168 -19.33 -24.51 -35.31
C THR A 168 -18.25 -25.43 -35.87
N TRP A 169 -17.01 -24.93 -35.96
CA TRP A 169 -15.85 -25.72 -36.38
C TRP A 169 -15.61 -26.94 -35.48
N LYS A 170 -15.95 -26.87 -34.18
CA LYS A 170 -15.81 -28.01 -33.26
C LYS A 170 -16.79 -29.12 -33.62
N ASN A 171 -17.95 -28.76 -34.13
CA ASN A 171 -19.06 -29.66 -34.40
C ASN A 171 -18.98 -30.31 -35.80
N CYS A 172 -17.90 -30.07 -36.57
CA CYS A 172 -17.71 -30.75 -37.84
C CYS A 172 -17.65 -32.27 -37.61
N THR A 173 -18.60 -33.03 -38.16
CA THR A 173 -18.70 -34.48 -37.95
C THR A 173 -17.63 -35.25 -38.72
N ILE A 174 -17.03 -36.25 -38.08
CA ILE A 174 -16.09 -37.22 -38.65
C ILE A 174 -16.82 -38.56 -38.71
N THR A 175 -17.26 -38.96 -39.90
CA THR A 175 -17.85 -40.28 -40.15
C THR A 175 -16.78 -41.21 -40.68
N THR A 176 -16.60 -42.39 -40.09
CA THR A 176 -15.70 -43.44 -40.58
C THR A 176 -16.53 -44.59 -41.17
N ASN A 177 -16.32 -44.89 -42.46
CA ASN A 177 -16.82 -46.10 -43.13
C ASN A 177 -18.33 -46.40 -42.98
N GLY A 178 -19.19 -45.39 -43.11
CA GLY A 178 -20.64 -45.61 -43.26
C GLY A 178 -21.38 -46.22 -42.06
N GLN A 179 -20.71 -46.36 -40.90
CA GLN A 179 -21.35 -46.75 -39.64
C GLN A 179 -21.69 -45.53 -38.78
N ALA A 180 -22.57 -45.74 -37.79
CA ALA A 180 -23.05 -44.71 -36.87
C ALA A 180 -21.90 -43.86 -36.28
N PRO A 181 -22.13 -42.57 -35.97
CA PRO A 181 -21.09 -41.67 -35.47
C PRO A 181 -20.31 -42.29 -34.31
N ASP A 182 -18.98 -42.25 -34.40
CA ASP A 182 -18.08 -42.50 -33.26
C ASP A 182 -18.56 -41.65 -32.06
N PRO A 183 -18.59 -42.18 -30.81
CA PRO A 183 -18.85 -41.38 -29.62
C PRO A 183 -17.97 -40.11 -29.50
N ASN A 184 -16.80 -40.09 -30.15
CA ASN A 184 -15.91 -38.93 -30.35
C ASN A 184 -15.96 -38.39 -31.79
N GLY A 185 -17.15 -38.36 -32.39
CA GLY A 185 -17.38 -38.15 -33.82
C GLY A 185 -17.27 -36.72 -34.30
N THR A 186 -16.77 -35.76 -33.50
CA THR A 186 -16.57 -34.37 -33.91
C THR A 186 -15.10 -33.98 -33.94
N VAL A 187 -14.74 -32.98 -34.74
CA VAL A 187 -13.39 -32.41 -34.74
C VAL A 187 -12.98 -31.92 -33.35
N GLY A 188 -13.91 -31.28 -32.62
CA GLY A 188 -13.66 -30.81 -31.26
C GLY A 188 -13.25 -31.94 -30.32
N ASP A 189 -13.93 -33.08 -30.36
CA ASP A 189 -13.63 -34.22 -29.49
C ASP A 189 -12.29 -34.89 -29.84
N LYS A 190 -11.93 -34.96 -31.12
CA LYS A 190 -10.61 -35.42 -31.54
C LYS A 190 -9.51 -34.46 -31.07
N LEU A 191 -9.72 -33.15 -31.21
CA LEU A 191 -8.71 -32.16 -30.87
C LEU A 191 -8.47 -31.99 -29.37
N LYS A 192 -9.47 -32.22 -28.50
CA LYS A 192 -9.28 -32.23 -27.03
C LYS A 192 -8.13 -33.13 -26.58
N ASN A 193 -7.87 -34.20 -27.33
CA ASN A 193 -6.84 -35.18 -27.01
C ASN A 193 -5.52 -34.96 -27.76
N ILE A 194 -5.48 -34.00 -28.70
CA ILE A 194 -4.30 -33.66 -29.50
C ILE A 194 -3.70 -32.33 -29.03
N VAL A 195 -4.54 -31.32 -28.81
CA VAL A 195 -4.19 -30.02 -28.24
C VAL A 195 -4.74 -30.02 -26.82
N LYS A 196 -3.98 -30.57 -25.87
CA LYS A 196 -4.47 -30.73 -24.49
C LYS A 196 -4.20 -29.47 -23.69
N ALA A 197 -5.14 -29.08 -22.83
CA ALA A 197 -5.00 -27.88 -22.01
C ALA A 197 -3.81 -27.91 -21.04
N ASP A 198 -3.27 -29.10 -20.74
CA ASP A 198 -2.13 -29.33 -19.86
C ASP A 198 -0.82 -29.67 -20.61
N ASP A 199 -0.82 -29.60 -21.94
CA ASP A 199 0.39 -29.75 -22.76
C ASP A 199 1.44 -28.70 -22.38
N ALA A 200 2.72 -29.07 -22.48
CA ALA A 200 3.84 -28.19 -22.16
C ALA A 200 3.81 -26.88 -22.97
N ASP A 201 3.50 -26.98 -24.27
CA ASP A 201 3.41 -25.82 -25.17
C ASP A 201 2.28 -24.86 -24.76
N ILE A 202 1.15 -25.40 -24.28
CA ILE A 202 0.03 -24.60 -23.79
C ILE A 202 0.39 -23.92 -22.46
N LYS A 203 1.09 -24.62 -21.56
CA LYS A 203 1.56 -24.06 -20.29
C LYS A 203 2.59 -22.95 -20.50
N GLU A 204 3.55 -23.13 -21.41
CA GLU A 204 4.53 -22.10 -21.75
C GLU A 204 3.86 -20.89 -22.40
N MET A 205 2.94 -21.11 -23.34
CA MET A 205 2.12 -20.03 -23.90
C MET A 205 1.36 -19.26 -22.82
N ALA A 206 0.71 -19.96 -21.89
CA ALA A 206 -0.09 -19.34 -20.84
C ALA A 206 0.76 -18.47 -19.91
N LYS A 207 1.98 -18.92 -19.60
CA LYS A 207 2.98 -18.13 -18.87
C LYS A 207 3.38 -16.86 -19.61
N VAL A 208 3.68 -16.96 -20.90
CA VAL A 208 4.16 -15.81 -21.69
C VAL A 208 3.03 -14.81 -21.97
N VAL A 209 1.82 -15.27 -22.28
CA VAL A 209 0.67 -14.38 -22.57
C VAL A 209 0.22 -13.61 -21.34
N ASN A 210 0.39 -14.16 -20.13
CA ASN A 210 0.05 -13.49 -18.87
C ASN A 210 1.19 -12.62 -18.31
N THR A 211 2.34 -12.55 -18.98
CA THR A 211 3.46 -11.70 -18.54
C THR A 211 3.22 -10.26 -18.97
N VAL A 212 2.87 -9.39 -18.00
CA VAL A 212 2.67 -7.95 -18.20
C VAL A 212 3.51 -7.19 -17.17
N GLU A 213 4.48 -6.40 -17.64
CA GLU A 213 5.46 -5.76 -16.76
C GLU A 213 5.00 -4.41 -16.19
N ARG A 214 4.26 -3.62 -16.99
CA ARG A 214 3.81 -2.29 -16.58
C ARG A 214 2.47 -2.38 -15.87
N LEU A 215 2.37 -1.83 -14.65
CA LEU A 215 1.13 -1.84 -13.87
C LEU A 215 -0.05 -1.25 -14.64
N CYS A 216 0.14 -0.15 -15.38
CA CYS A 216 -0.95 0.43 -16.17
C CYS A 216 -1.46 -0.50 -17.28
N ASP A 217 -0.58 -1.24 -17.95
CA ASP A 217 -1.00 -2.21 -18.98
C ASP A 217 -1.77 -3.37 -18.34
N GLN A 218 -1.30 -3.83 -17.17
CA GLN A 218 -1.99 -4.86 -16.40
C GLN A 218 -3.39 -4.38 -16.01
N VAL A 219 -3.53 -3.17 -15.43
CA VAL A 219 -4.82 -2.56 -15.08
C VAL A 219 -5.75 -2.51 -16.29
N LYS A 220 -5.26 -2.00 -17.43
CA LYS A 220 -6.05 -1.89 -18.67
C LYS A 220 -6.56 -3.24 -19.13
N CYS A 221 -5.66 -4.23 -19.25
CA CYS A 221 -6.00 -5.50 -19.86
C CYS A 221 -6.93 -6.34 -18.98
N VAL A 222 -6.69 -6.40 -17.65
CA VAL A 222 -7.49 -7.22 -16.75
C VAL A 222 -8.83 -6.58 -16.47
N THR A 223 -8.91 -5.24 -16.42
CA THR A 223 -10.19 -4.55 -16.27
C THR A 223 -11.06 -4.77 -17.51
N ALA A 224 -10.50 -4.64 -18.72
CA ALA A 224 -11.23 -4.95 -19.94
C ALA A 224 -11.74 -6.39 -19.96
N ARG A 225 -10.90 -7.37 -19.57
CA ARG A 225 -11.29 -8.78 -19.48
C ARG A 225 -12.40 -9.00 -18.46
N TRP A 226 -12.23 -8.46 -17.26
CA TRP A 226 -13.16 -8.60 -16.16
C TRP A 226 -14.53 -8.02 -16.50
N MET A 227 -14.57 -6.82 -17.09
CA MET A 227 -15.82 -6.20 -17.55
C MET A 227 -16.53 -7.04 -18.62
N LYS A 228 -15.77 -7.63 -19.55
CA LYS A 228 -16.30 -8.52 -20.61
C LYS A 228 -16.86 -9.82 -20.04
N ASP A 229 -16.16 -10.44 -19.09
CA ASP A 229 -16.60 -11.70 -18.46
C ASP A 229 -17.77 -11.50 -17.49
N LYS A 230 -17.85 -10.34 -16.84
CA LYS A 230 -18.87 -10.06 -15.80
C LYS A 230 -20.03 -9.20 -16.27
N THR A 231 -20.01 -8.69 -17.51
CA THR A 231 -20.98 -7.72 -18.05
C THR A 231 -21.20 -6.53 -17.10
N LYS A 232 -20.11 -5.79 -16.82
CA LYS A 232 -20.08 -4.74 -15.76
C LYS A 232 -19.95 -3.32 -16.30
N SER A 233 -20.46 -2.35 -15.55
CA SER A 233 -20.26 -0.92 -15.80
C SER A 233 -18.98 -0.38 -15.15
N TRP A 234 -18.54 0.82 -15.55
CA TRP A 234 -17.41 1.50 -14.89
C TRP A 234 -17.69 1.82 -13.42
N GLU A 235 -18.93 2.13 -13.06
CA GLU A 235 -19.33 2.37 -11.66
C GLU A 235 -19.11 1.10 -10.81
N GLU A 236 -19.46 -0.06 -11.35
CA GLU A 236 -19.24 -1.34 -10.67
C GLU A 236 -17.75 -1.69 -10.53
N VAL A 237 -16.92 -1.32 -11.52
CA VAL A 237 -15.45 -1.48 -11.44
C VAL A 237 -14.91 -0.71 -10.23
N TRP A 238 -15.20 0.59 -10.13
CA TRP A 238 -14.63 1.42 -9.07
C TRP A 238 -15.22 1.12 -7.70
N LYS A 239 -16.51 0.74 -7.63
CA LYS A 239 -17.09 0.18 -6.41
C LYS A 239 -16.34 -1.08 -5.95
N LYS A 240 -15.99 -1.97 -6.88
CA LYS A 240 -15.23 -3.17 -6.56
C LYS A 240 -13.83 -2.84 -6.05
N VAL A 241 -13.18 -1.82 -6.61
CA VAL A 241 -11.89 -1.31 -6.12
C VAL A 241 -12.02 -0.80 -4.68
N GLU A 242 -13.06 -0.02 -4.37
CA GLU A 242 -13.33 0.47 -3.01
C GLU A 242 -13.50 -0.69 -2.01
N GLU A 243 -14.17 -1.78 -2.41
CA GLU A 243 -14.34 -2.99 -1.58
C GLU A 243 -13.03 -3.76 -1.28
N GLU A 244 -11.96 -3.54 -2.05
CA GLU A 244 -10.65 -4.17 -1.79
C GLU A 244 -9.85 -3.43 -0.70
N LEU A 245 -10.15 -2.15 -0.45
CA LEU A 245 -9.39 -1.32 0.48
C LEU A 245 -9.46 -1.83 1.94
N PRO A 246 -10.60 -2.24 2.50
CA PRO A 246 -10.65 -2.81 3.85
C PRO A 246 -9.88 -4.13 3.99
N LYS A 247 -9.83 -4.95 2.94
CA LYS A 247 -9.05 -6.20 2.96
C LYS A 247 -7.56 -5.91 3.05
N LEU A 248 -7.11 -4.93 2.25
CA LEU A 248 -5.74 -4.44 2.31
C LEU A 248 -5.44 -3.81 3.67
N GLY A 249 -6.33 -2.94 4.17
CA GLY A 249 -6.21 -2.31 5.49
C GLY A 249 -6.10 -3.31 6.65
N GLY A 250 -6.88 -4.39 6.60
CA GLY A 250 -6.79 -5.49 7.56
C GLY A 250 -5.40 -6.15 7.57
N ALA A 251 -4.84 -6.43 6.39
CA ALA A 251 -3.48 -7.00 6.28
C ALA A 251 -2.41 -6.05 6.84
N LEU A 252 -2.48 -4.75 6.52
CA LEU A 252 -1.54 -3.76 7.02
C LEU A 252 -1.62 -3.61 8.55
N SER A 253 -2.83 -3.52 9.10
CA SER A 253 -3.05 -3.28 10.54
C SER A 253 -2.49 -4.37 11.47
N THR A 254 -2.24 -5.57 10.93
CA THR A 254 -1.72 -6.71 11.69
C THR A 254 -0.24 -6.99 11.42
N ALA A 255 0.38 -6.27 10.47
CA ALA A 255 1.75 -6.53 9.99
C ALA A 255 2.81 -6.44 11.10
N THR A 256 2.59 -5.58 12.10
CA THR A 256 3.51 -5.35 13.24
C THR A 256 3.18 -6.19 14.48
N SER A 257 2.09 -6.99 14.44
CA SER A 257 1.77 -7.92 15.51
C SER A 257 2.86 -8.99 15.68
N LYS A 258 3.05 -9.50 16.91
CA LYS A 258 4.13 -10.46 17.20
C LYS A 258 4.12 -11.68 16.26
N GLU A 259 2.94 -12.18 15.95
CA GLU A 259 2.75 -13.37 15.10
C GLU A 259 3.12 -13.06 13.65
N LYS A 260 2.51 -12.03 13.04
CA LYS A 260 2.75 -11.70 11.62
C LYS A 260 4.12 -11.10 11.36
N ARG A 261 4.69 -10.41 12.33
CA ARG A 261 6.01 -9.82 12.22
C ARG A 261 7.08 -10.88 11.95
N GLY A 262 7.03 -12.02 12.65
CA GLY A 262 7.99 -13.10 12.45
C GLY A 262 8.02 -13.62 11.02
N ASP A 263 6.86 -13.74 10.38
CA ASP A 263 6.73 -14.20 8.99
C ASP A 263 7.31 -13.20 7.97
N LEU A 264 7.24 -11.91 8.29
CA LEU A 264 7.60 -10.82 7.39
C LEU A 264 9.03 -10.32 7.55
N GLU A 265 9.65 -10.50 8.72
CA GLU A 265 11.00 -9.99 9.03
C GLU A 265 12.08 -10.46 8.06
N GLN A 266 11.95 -11.68 7.53
CA GLN A 266 12.85 -12.23 6.50
C GLN A 266 12.86 -11.40 5.19
N TYR A 267 11.80 -10.64 4.92
CA TYR A 267 11.66 -9.76 3.77
C TYR A 267 12.07 -8.31 4.06
N CYS A 268 12.55 -8.00 5.27
CA CYS A 268 12.88 -6.64 5.68
C CYS A 268 14.29 -6.55 6.25
N ASP A 269 15.26 -7.06 5.50
CA ASP A 269 16.67 -6.95 5.87
C ASP A 269 17.29 -5.68 5.28
N LEU A 270 17.06 -4.56 5.96
CA LEU A 270 17.49 -3.24 5.52
C LEU A 270 18.96 -2.98 5.87
N PRO A 271 19.80 -2.51 4.93
CA PRO A 271 21.16 -2.12 5.24
C PRO A 271 21.17 -0.89 6.16
N LYS A 272 22.20 -0.76 6.99
CA LYS A 272 22.41 0.41 7.86
C LYS A 272 22.53 1.70 7.05
N VAL A 273 22.10 2.83 7.62
CA VAL A 273 22.33 4.19 7.09
C VAL A 273 23.17 4.95 8.09
N ASN A 274 24.32 5.50 7.66
CA ASN A 274 25.26 6.20 8.54
C ASN A 274 25.65 5.38 9.80
N GLY A 275 25.79 4.07 9.65
CA GLY A 275 26.13 3.15 10.75
C GLY A 275 24.98 2.80 11.71
N LYS A 276 23.77 3.36 11.50
CA LYS A 276 22.57 3.08 12.30
C LYS A 276 21.63 2.12 11.59
N ASP A 277 20.96 1.28 12.39
CA ASP A 277 19.88 0.42 11.89
C ASP A 277 18.72 1.28 11.38
N VAL A 278 18.10 0.83 10.29
CA VAL A 278 16.92 1.47 9.72
C VAL A 278 15.67 0.84 10.32
N ASP A 279 14.66 1.66 10.59
CA ASP A 279 13.35 1.18 11.02
C ASP A 279 12.71 0.33 9.89
N LYS A 280 12.17 -0.84 10.25
CA LYS A 280 11.73 -1.86 9.30
C LYS A 280 10.22 -1.82 9.11
N GLU A 281 9.49 -1.01 9.87
CA GLU A 281 8.05 -1.06 10.01
C GLU A 281 7.34 -0.69 8.71
N ALA A 282 7.86 0.29 7.96
CA ALA A 282 7.37 0.60 6.62
C ALA A 282 7.56 -0.57 5.65
N CYS A 283 8.68 -1.28 5.72
CA CYS A 283 8.89 -2.50 4.93
C CYS A 283 7.89 -3.60 5.32
N LEU A 284 7.68 -3.83 6.62
CA LEU A 284 6.73 -4.85 7.10
C LEU A 284 5.32 -4.58 6.60
N LEU A 285 4.87 -3.33 6.63
CA LEU A 285 3.54 -2.92 6.12
C LEU A 285 3.40 -3.18 4.62
N ILE A 286 4.38 -2.77 3.80
CA ILE A 286 4.35 -3.01 2.35
C ILE A 286 4.48 -4.50 2.04
N ALA A 287 5.35 -5.23 2.75
CA ALA A 287 5.50 -6.68 2.58
C ALA A 287 4.20 -7.41 2.92
N ALA A 288 3.48 -6.99 3.97
CA ALA A 288 2.16 -7.51 4.30
C ALA A 288 1.14 -7.23 3.19
N GLY A 289 1.13 -6.00 2.63
CA GLY A 289 0.26 -5.65 1.50
C GLY A 289 0.55 -6.48 0.24
N LEU A 290 1.82 -6.66 -0.12
CA LEU A 290 2.26 -7.51 -1.22
C LEU A 290 1.90 -8.97 -0.97
N LYS A 291 2.13 -9.48 0.24
CA LYS A 291 1.77 -10.86 0.58
C LYS A 291 0.26 -11.05 0.48
N ASN A 292 -0.54 -10.13 1.03
CA ASN A 292 -2.00 -10.16 0.98
C ASN A 292 -2.53 -10.23 -0.45
N LEU A 293 -2.02 -9.38 -1.35
CA LEU A 293 -2.46 -9.43 -2.74
C LEU A 293 -2.02 -10.75 -3.40
N TYR A 294 -0.80 -11.23 -3.17
CA TYR A 294 -0.35 -12.48 -3.79
C TYR A 294 -0.99 -13.75 -3.19
N ASP A 295 -1.55 -13.67 -1.99
CA ASP A 295 -2.30 -14.74 -1.33
C ASP A 295 -3.78 -14.81 -1.80
N ILE A 296 -4.26 -13.86 -2.61
CA ILE A 296 -5.60 -13.95 -3.20
C ILE A 296 -5.68 -15.22 -4.04
N GLU A 297 -6.59 -16.12 -3.70
CA GLU A 297 -6.80 -17.40 -4.40
C GLU A 297 -7.86 -17.31 -5.51
N GLU A 298 -7.79 -18.23 -6.47
CA GLU A 298 -8.78 -18.37 -7.56
C GLU A 298 -10.04 -19.10 -7.07
N LYS A 299 -10.92 -18.38 -6.38
CA LYS A 299 -12.20 -18.95 -5.94
C LYS A 299 -13.04 -19.37 -7.15
N ASN A 300 -13.65 -20.55 -7.08
CA ASN A 300 -14.47 -21.13 -8.16
C ASN A 300 -13.75 -21.20 -9.54
N ASN A 301 -12.43 -21.35 -9.54
CA ASN A 301 -11.58 -21.32 -10.75
C ASN A 301 -11.67 -20.00 -11.53
N ASP A 302 -12.04 -18.90 -10.87
CA ASP A 302 -12.17 -17.58 -11.48
C ASP A 302 -10.85 -16.81 -11.45
N ALA A 303 -9.96 -17.17 -12.37
CA ALA A 303 -8.67 -16.53 -12.55
C ALA A 303 -8.76 -15.04 -12.89
N VAL A 304 -9.81 -14.64 -13.61
CA VAL A 304 -10.00 -13.26 -14.07
C VAL A 304 -10.38 -12.37 -12.89
N GLU A 305 -11.32 -12.80 -12.04
CA GLU A 305 -11.66 -12.10 -10.80
C GLU A 305 -10.45 -11.96 -9.88
N ALA A 306 -9.73 -13.06 -9.64
CA ALA A 306 -8.55 -13.04 -8.78
C ALA A 306 -7.47 -12.09 -9.33
N SER A 307 -7.17 -12.14 -10.63
CA SER A 307 -6.19 -11.24 -11.26
C SER A 307 -6.61 -9.77 -11.18
N PHE A 308 -7.90 -9.47 -11.38
CA PHE A 308 -8.45 -8.14 -11.20
C PHE A 308 -8.24 -7.64 -9.76
N GLN A 309 -8.64 -8.42 -8.76
CA GLN A 309 -8.47 -8.05 -7.34
C GLN A 309 -7.00 -7.82 -6.97
N ARG A 310 -6.09 -8.71 -7.38
CA ARG A 310 -4.63 -8.55 -7.18
C ARG A 310 -4.13 -7.24 -7.78
N THR A 311 -4.58 -6.92 -8.99
CA THR A 311 -4.17 -5.72 -9.72
C THR A 311 -4.68 -4.46 -9.04
N MET A 312 -5.93 -4.43 -8.60
CA MET A 312 -6.49 -3.28 -7.90
C MET A 312 -5.88 -3.09 -6.51
N GLN A 313 -5.63 -4.16 -5.75
CA GLN A 313 -4.89 -4.06 -4.49
C GLN A 313 -3.46 -3.55 -4.68
N CYS A 314 -2.79 -3.88 -5.79
CA CYS A 314 -1.49 -3.30 -6.12
C CYS A 314 -1.55 -1.78 -6.34
N VAL A 315 -2.59 -1.29 -7.03
CA VAL A 315 -2.81 0.16 -7.22
C VAL A 315 -3.07 0.84 -5.86
N LEU A 316 -3.93 0.26 -5.03
CA LEU A 316 -4.23 0.80 -3.69
C LEU A 316 -3.01 0.77 -2.76
N LEU A 317 -2.21 -0.29 -2.80
CA LEU A 317 -0.97 -0.39 -2.03
C LEU A 317 0.05 0.68 -2.46
N ASN A 318 0.11 0.99 -3.75
CA ASN A 318 0.92 2.11 -4.26
C ASN A 318 0.39 3.47 -3.79
N ALA A 319 -0.93 3.67 -3.73
CA ALA A 319 -1.52 4.88 -3.14
C ALA A 319 -1.18 5.03 -1.65
N ILE A 320 -1.17 3.92 -0.90
CA ILE A 320 -0.73 3.91 0.51
C ILE A 320 0.77 4.22 0.60
N ALA A 321 1.60 3.64 -0.26
CA ALA A 321 3.03 3.95 -0.32
C ALA A 321 3.30 5.43 -0.61
N ASP A 322 2.57 6.04 -1.54
CA ASP A 322 2.64 7.49 -1.81
C ASP A 322 2.34 8.31 -0.55
N LYS A 323 1.34 7.90 0.23
CA LYS A 323 1.01 8.55 1.51
C LYS A 323 2.14 8.41 2.53
N LEU A 324 2.73 7.22 2.68
CA LEU A 324 3.87 7.00 3.58
C LEU A 324 5.15 7.74 3.16
N GLU A 325 5.28 8.10 1.88
CA GLU A 325 6.33 8.95 1.34
C GLU A 325 5.94 10.44 1.26
N HIS A 326 4.71 10.82 1.59
CA HIS A 326 4.25 12.21 1.56
C HIS A 326 4.85 13.02 2.71
N ASN A 327 5.00 14.34 2.52
CA ASN A 327 5.55 15.22 3.56
C ASN A 327 4.63 15.38 4.77
N ASP A 328 3.35 15.05 4.62
CA ASP A 328 2.40 15.03 5.74
C ASP A 328 2.58 13.81 6.65
N PHE A 329 3.35 12.79 6.23
CA PHE A 329 3.65 11.65 7.09
C PHE A 329 4.74 12.05 8.10
N PRO A 330 4.40 12.15 9.39
CA PRO A 330 5.09 13.06 10.30
C PRO A 330 6.49 12.62 10.74
N CYS A 331 6.80 11.33 10.61
CA CYS A 331 8.08 10.72 10.94
C CYS A 331 8.79 10.09 9.73
N LYS A 332 8.33 10.40 8.49
CA LYS A 332 8.82 9.79 7.23
C LYS A 332 10.34 9.70 7.15
N ASP A 333 11.02 10.84 7.32
CA ASP A 333 12.47 10.91 7.14
C ASP A 333 13.22 10.22 8.29
N GLU A 334 12.75 10.44 9.52
CA GLU A 334 13.30 9.81 10.73
C GLU A 334 13.22 8.28 10.67
N LYS A 335 12.06 7.75 10.26
CA LYS A 335 11.83 6.30 10.14
C LYS A 335 12.20 5.76 8.77
N ASN A 336 12.77 6.57 7.88
CA ASN A 336 13.25 6.18 6.55
C ASN A 336 12.21 5.36 5.76
N THR A 337 10.94 5.80 5.76
CA THR A 337 9.82 5.02 5.20
C THR A 337 10.08 4.61 3.75
N LYS A 338 10.63 5.52 2.95
CA LYS A 338 11.06 5.27 1.57
C LYS A 338 11.94 4.02 1.44
N LYS A 339 12.95 3.87 2.28
CA LYS A 339 13.87 2.73 2.18
C LYS A 339 13.18 1.41 2.48
N GLY A 340 12.27 1.40 3.46
CA GLY A 340 11.44 0.24 3.76
C GLY A 340 10.50 -0.13 2.60
N ILE A 341 9.88 0.87 1.99
CA ILE A 341 9.00 0.71 0.81
C ILE A 341 9.80 0.15 -0.37
N ASP A 342 10.96 0.73 -0.68
CA ASP A 342 11.81 0.31 -1.79
C ASP A 342 12.31 -1.14 -1.60
N GLU A 343 12.68 -1.52 -0.38
CA GLU A 343 13.11 -2.90 -0.06
C GLU A 343 12.01 -3.93 -0.34
N ALA A 344 10.79 -3.65 0.11
CA ALA A 344 9.66 -4.55 -0.08
C ALA A 344 9.24 -4.64 -1.56
N PHE A 345 9.08 -3.51 -2.26
CA PHE A 345 8.64 -3.49 -3.66
C PHE A 345 9.71 -3.93 -4.67
N THR A 346 11.00 -3.74 -4.37
CA THR A 346 12.08 -3.95 -5.34
C THR A 346 12.91 -5.18 -4.98
N THR A 347 13.54 -5.17 -3.81
CA THR A 347 14.50 -6.22 -3.41
C THR A 347 13.80 -7.54 -3.09
N LYS A 348 12.70 -7.48 -2.35
CA LYS A 348 12.10 -8.66 -1.70
C LYS A 348 10.78 -9.10 -2.32
N ASN A 349 10.23 -8.31 -3.23
CA ASN A 349 8.95 -8.57 -3.90
C ASN A 349 8.88 -9.96 -4.55
N SER A 350 9.92 -10.35 -5.30
CA SER A 350 9.98 -11.69 -5.91
C SER A 350 9.98 -12.80 -4.87
N ALA A 351 10.68 -12.62 -3.74
CA ALA A 351 10.68 -13.60 -2.65
C ALA A 351 9.32 -13.66 -1.94
N ILE A 352 8.68 -12.52 -1.71
CA ILE A 352 7.32 -12.44 -1.15
C ILE A 352 6.35 -13.16 -2.09
N ARG A 353 6.34 -12.82 -3.38
CA ARG A 353 5.50 -13.47 -4.41
C ARG A 353 5.71 -14.99 -4.47
N ASN A 354 6.95 -15.45 -4.37
CA ASN A 354 7.26 -16.87 -4.44
C ASN A 354 6.87 -17.65 -3.18
N SER A 355 6.59 -16.96 -2.08
CA SER A 355 6.15 -17.56 -0.81
C SER A 355 4.63 -17.75 -0.70
N THR A 356 3.86 -17.34 -1.70
CA THR A 356 2.39 -17.36 -1.70
C THR A 356 1.83 -18.24 -2.83
N ALA A 357 0.50 -18.23 -2.99
CA ALA A 357 -0.19 -18.85 -4.11
C ALA A 357 0.32 -18.42 -5.51
N CYS A 358 1.05 -17.30 -5.61
CA CYS A 358 1.61 -16.81 -6.86
C CYS A 358 2.96 -17.42 -7.25
N GLY A 359 3.61 -18.22 -6.40
CA GLY A 359 4.97 -18.71 -6.67
C GLY A 359 5.11 -19.54 -7.95
N THR A 360 4.10 -20.34 -8.29
CA THR A 360 4.06 -21.14 -9.53
C THR A 360 2.88 -20.80 -10.44
N ASN A 361 2.06 -19.81 -10.07
CA ASN A 361 0.87 -19.44 -10.82
C ASN A 361 1.23 -18.49 -11.98
N ASP A 362 0.98 -18.95 -13.20
CA ASP A 362 1.21 -18.23 -14.45
C ASP A 362 0.24 -17.06 -14.65
N LYS A 363 -0.82 -16.97 -13.85
CA LYS A 363 -1.83 -15.90 -13.87
C LYS A 363 -1.51 -14.76 -12.90
N CYS A 364 -0.38 -14.83 -12.19
CA CYS A 364 0.07 -13.77 -11.28
C CYS A 364 1.10 -12.86 -11.95
N PHE A 365 0.92 -11.54 -11.82
CA PHE A 365 1.91 -10.53 -12.21
C PHE A 365 2.77 -10.10 -11.01
N THR A 366 3.81 -9.30 -11.26
CA THR A 366 4.62 -8.69 -10.19
C THR A 366 4.15 -7.27 -9.92
N CYS A 367 3.70 -6.99 -8.70
CA CYS A 367 3.26 -5.67 -8.26
C CYS A 367 4.47 -4.76 -7.97
N GLY A 368 4.93 -3.99 -8.97
CA GLY A 368 6.01 -3.03 -8.79
C GLY A 368 5.58 -1.73 -8.09
N ARG A 369 6.56 -1.00 -7.56
CA ARG A 369 6.36 0.38 -7.08
C ARG A 369 6.12 1.31 -8.27
N VAL A 370 4.96 1.96 -8.30
CA VAL A 370 4.55 2.96 -9.30
C VAL A 370 3.75 4.03 -8.56
N THR A 371 4.14 5.29 -8.62
CA THR A 371 3.37 6.34 -7.93
C THR A 371 2.02 6.55 -8.63
N LEU A 372 1.01 7.03 -7.90
CA LEU A 372 -0.24 7.48 -8.52
C LEU A 372 0.02 8.57 -9.56
N GLN A 373 1.04 9.40 -9.34
CA GLN A 373 1.48 10.40 -10.31
C GLN A 373 1.96 9.77 -11.62
N ASP A 374 2.71 8.67 -11.57
CA ASP A 374 3.13 7.93 -12.78
C ASP A 374 1.93 7.27 -13.50
N LEU A 375 0.84 7.02 -12.77
CA LEU A 375 -0.43 6.52 -13.32
C LEU A 375 -1.34 7.62 -13.87
N GLU A 376 -0.95 8.89 -13.84
CA GLU A 376 -1.75 10.00 -14.42
C GLU A 376 -1.97 9.82 -15.92
N SER A 377 -1.05 9.16 -16.63
CA SER A 377 -1.23 8.84 -18.05
C SER A 377 -2.08 7.58 -18.30
N CYS A 378 -2.46 6.85 -17.25
CA CYS A 378 -3.17 5.59 -17.35
C CYS A 378 -4.68 5.79 -17.54
N LYS A 379 -5.13 5.73 -18.79
CA LYS A 379 -6.55 5.82 -19.18
C LYS A 379 -7.08 4.46 -19.61
N LEU A 380 -8.21 4.03 -19.04
CA LEU A 380 -8.75 2.68 -19.27
C LEU A 380 -9.75 2.62 -20.44
N ASP A 381 -10.34 3.75 -20.81
CA ASP A 381 -11.27 3.87 -21.93
C ASP A 381 -10.55 4.26 -23.23
N SER A 382 -11.01 3.69 -24.34
CA SER A 382 -10.44 3.96 -25.66
C SER A 382 -10.91 5.32 -26.19
N GLY A 383 -10.24 6.40 -25.77
CA GLY A 383 -10.41 7.75 -26.33
C GLY A 383 -11.05 8.80 -25.42
N GLY A 384 -11.44 8.46 -24.19
CA GLY A 384 -11.90 9.42 -23.17
C GLY A 384 -10.84 9.73 -22.11
N THR A 385 -11.13 10.69 -21.23
CA THR A 385 -10.33 11.02 -20.04
C THR A 385 -10.99 10.58 -18.74
N ASP A 386 -12.19 10.02 -18.84
CA ASP A 386 -13.07 9.82 -17.70
C ASP A 386 -12.61 8.64 -16.86
N GLN A 387 -11.98 7.61 -17.45
CA GLN A 387 -11.51 6.43 -16.73
C GLN A 387 -10.00 6.49 -16.49
N ASN A 388 -9.53 7.65 -16.01
CA ASN A 388 -8.15 7.83 -15.58
C ASN A 388 -7.92 7.21 -14.20
N VAL A 389 -6.95 6.29 -14.08
CA VAL A 389 -6.74 5.53 -12.84
C VAL A 389 -6.47 6.44 -11.64
N LYS A 390 -5.51 7.37 -11.76
CA LYS A 390 -5.19 8.31 -10.67
C LYS A 390 -6.42 9.08 -10.22
N LYS A 391 -7.09 9.75 -11.16
CA LYS A 391 -8.28 10.56 -10.86
C LYS A 391 -9.38 9.73 -10.22
N LYS A 392 -9.65 8.52 -10.72
CA LYS A 392 -10.68 7.64 -10.15
C LYS A 392 -10.35 7.17 -8.74
N ILE A 393 -9.08 6.87 -8.46
CA ILE A 393 -8.64 6.57 -7.10
C ILE A 393 -8.86 7.78 -6.20
N GLU A 394 -8.47 8.99 -6.60
CA GLU A 394 -8.56 10.20 -5.77
C GLU A 394 -9.99 10.74 -5.61
N GLU A 395 -10.77 10.76 -6.68
CA GLU A 395 -12.06 11.46 -6.78
C GLU A 395 -13.27 10.53 -6.55
N GLU A 396 -13.13 9.21 -6.72
CA GLU A 396 -14.23 8.25 -6.53
C GLU A 396 -13.96 7.28 -5.38
N VAL A 397 -12.84 6.56 -5.41
CA VAL A 397 -12.51 5.56 -4.37
C VAL A 397 -12.14 6.22 -3.05
N LEU A 398 -11.31 7.27 -3.09
CA LEU A 398 -10.86 8.04 -1.92
C LEU A 398 -11.54 9.40 -1.83
N LYS A 399 -12.76 9.52 -2.37
CA LYS A 399 -13.54 10.76 -2.31
C LYS A 399 -13.73 11.21 -0.87
N LYS A 400 -13.72 12.52 -0.66
CA LYS A 400 -13.92 13.14 0.65
C LYS A 400 -15.21 12.62 1.30
N ASP A 401 -15.14 12.26 2.57
CA ASP A 401 -16.24 11.71 3.39
C ASP A 401 -16.81 10.34 2.93
N GLY A 402 -16.25 9.74 1.87
CA GLY A 402 -16.59 8.40 1.36
C GLY A 402 -16.10 7.26 2.25
N GLU A 403 -16.58 6.04 2.01
CA GLU A 403 -16.17 4.85 2.78
C GLU A 403 -14.70 4.51 2.57
N GLY A 404 -14.23 4.56 1.31
CA GLY A 404 -12.81 4.36 1.02
C GLY A 404 -11.90 5.37 1.74
N MET A 405 -12.27 6.65 1.82
CA MET A 405 -11.47 7.65 2.56
C MET A 405 -11.49 7.41 4.08
N LYS A 406 -12.61 6.94 4.64
CA LYS A 406 -12.67 6.54 6.06
C LYS A 406 -11.72 5.38 6.34
N GLU A 407 -11.68 4.38 5.45
CA GLU A 407 -10.76 3.26 5.59
C GLU A 407 -9.30 3.68 5.40
N MET A 408 -9.01 4.55 4.42
CA MET A 408 -7.68 5.12 4.24
C MET A 408 -7.20 5.90 5.47
N THR A 409 -8.11 6.61 6.15
CA THR A 409 -7.82 7.32 7.40
C THR A 409 -7.44 6.34 8.51
N LYS A 410 -8.13 5.21 8.64
CA LYS A 410 -7.74 4.16 9.61
C LYS A 410 -6.37 3.58 9.29
N ILE A 411 -6.09 3.29 8.01
CA ILE A 411 -4.78 2.80 7.55
C ILE A 411 -3.69 3.81 7.89
N TRP A 412 -3.94 5.10 7.66
CA TRP A 412 -3.03 6.19 7.97
C TRP A 412 -2.73 6.28 9.48
N ASP A 413 -3.78 6.34 10.31
CA ASP A 413 -3.64 6.43 11.77
C ASP A 413 -2.91 5.22 12.34
N GLN A 414 -3.22 4.02 11.84
CA GLN A 414 -2.54 2.80 12.24
C GLN A 414 -1.08 2.78 11.78
N SER A 415 -0.78 3.25 10.56
CA SER A 415 0.60 3.37 10.07
C SER A 415 1.42 4.36 10.89
N ILE A 416 0.84 5.45 11.36
CA ILE A 416 1.50 6.37 12.32
C ILE A 416 1.82 5.64 13.61
N LYS A 417 0.87 4.86 14.17
CA LYS A 417 1.10 4.08 15.39
C LYS A 417 2.21 3.05 15.21
N ASP A 418 2.23 2.37 14.08
CA ASP A 418 3.17 1.28 13.80
C ASP A 418 4.57 1.79 13.48
N ILE A 419 4.69 2.82 12.65
CA ILE A 419 5.98 3.35 12.17
C ILE A 419 6.53 4.41 13.15
N CYS A 420 5.72 5.40 13.50
CA CYS A 420 6.19 6.52 14.33
C CYS A 420 6.18 6.18 15.83
N LYS A 421 5.33 5.23 16.26
CA LYS A 421 5.24 4.71 17.64
C LYS A 421 5.07 5.83 18.68
N PRO A 422 4.11 6.77 18.52
CA PRO A 422 3.93 7.88 19.46
C PRO A 422 3.67 7.40 20.90
N CYS A 423 4.11 8.19 21.86
CA CYS A 423 3.87 7.93 23.29
C CYS A 423 2.57 8.61 23.76
N GLU A 424 1.44 7.92 23.61
CA GLU A 424 0.09 8.46 23.83
C GLU A 424 -0.46 8.20 25.25
N GLN A 425 0.38 7.79 26.21
CA GLN A 425 -0.06 7.48 27.58
C GLN A 425 -0.68 8.70 28.25
N LYS A 426 -1.67 8.51 29.14
CA LYS A 426 -2.39 9.62 29.78
C LYS A 426 -1.62 10.28 30.92
N GLU A 427 -0.81 9.51 31.65
CA GLU A 427 -0.08 9.96 32.83
C GLU A 427 1.38 10.30 32.49
N LEU A 428 1.93 11.33 33.16
CA LEU A 428 3.28 11.82 32.87
C LEU A 428 4.37 10.77 33.10
N CYS A 429 4.29 9.99 34.19
CA CYS A 429 5.27 8.94 34.46
C CYS A 429 5.23 7.82 33.40
N ASP A 430 4.05 7.45 32.91
CA ASP A 430 3.91 6.41 31.90
C ASP A 430 4.48 6.86 30.55
N GLN A 431 4.27 8.14 30.20
CA GLN A 431 4.90 8.72 29.03
C GLN A 431 6.41 8.80 29.15
N LEU A 432 6.95 9.13 30.33
CA LEU A 432 8.38 9.06 30.57
C LEU A 432 8.93 7.65 30.29
N ASN A 433 8.24 6.62 30.77
CA ASN A 433 8.63 5.23 30.53
C ASN A 433 8.59 4.85 29.04
N CYS A 434 7.75 5.49 28.24
CA CYS A 434 7.72 5.31 26.79
C CYS A 434 8.81 6.12 26.05
N ILE A 435 9.03 7.38 26.46
CA ILE A 435 9.92 8.32 25.75
C ILE A 435 11.40 8.08 26.11
N ALA A 436 11.73 7.76 27.38
CA ALA A 436 13.11 7.63 27.83
C ALA A 436 13.93 6.56 27.06
N PRO A 437 13.38 5.37 26.76
CA PRO A 437 14.06 4.39 25.91
C PRO A 437 14.37 4.91 24.51
N LYS A 438 13.43 5.63 23.88
CA LYS A 438 13.63 6.25 22.55
C LYS A 438 14.74 7.30 22.60
N TRP A 439 14.67 8.20 23.58
CA TRP A 439 15.63 9.28 23.76
C TRP A 439 17.07 8.75 23.88
N SER A 440 17.25 7.70 24.69
CA SER A 440 18.54 7.06 24.93
C SER A 440 19.05 6.34 23.69
N LYS A 441 18.19 5.58 23.00
CA LYS A 441 18.55 4.89 21.75
C LYS A 441 19.04 5.90 20.69
N ASN A 442 18.35 7.03 20.55
CA ASN A 442 18.70 8.08 19.59
C ASN A 442 20.02 8.79 19.95
N ARG A 443 20.53 8.60 21.17
CA ARG A 443 21.79 9.15 21.69
C ARG A 443 22.77 8.05 22.11
N SER A 444 22.80 6.95 21.38
CA SER A 444 23.80 5.88 21.56
C SER A 444 23.82 5.27 22.97
N GLY A 445 22.66 5.15 23.61
CA GLY A 445 22.52 4.54 24.93
C GLY A 445 22.86 5.46 26.10
N GLN A 446 22.84 6.79 25.89
CA GLN A 446 23.03 7.76 26.97
C GLN A 446 22.06 7.57 28.14
N ASP A 447 22.50 8.00 29.32
CA ASP A 447 21.73 7.93 30.57
C ASP A 447 20.47 8.79 30.49
N TYR A 448 19.34 8.24 30.95
CA TYR A 448 18.04 8.91 30.88
C TYR A 448 18.02 10.28 31.58
N SER A 449 18.96 10.57 32.49
CA SER A 449 18.99 11.84 33.21
C SER A 449 19.29 13.02 32.31
N GLY A 450 19.98 12.79 31.19
CA GLY A 450 20.23 13.79 30.15
C GLY A 450 18.94 14.42 29.59
N MET A 451 17.80 13.72 29.65
CA MET A 451 16.50 14.27 29.24
C MET A 451 16.13 15.55 29.99
N ILE A 452 16.53 15.64 31.27
CA ILE A 452 16.24 16.78 32.14
C ILE A 452 17.49 17.66 32.28
N THR A 453 18.67 17.06 32.53
CA THR A 453 19.90 17.84 32.81
C THR A 453 20.39 18.60 31.58
N ASP A 454 20.34 17.99 30.40
CA ASP A 454 20.85 18.60 29.17
C ASP A 454 19.82 19.55 28.54
N ALA A 455 18.61 19.59 29.13
CA ALA A 455 17.50 20.43 28.73
C ALA A 455 17.43 21.76 29.50
N SER A 456 18.51 22.20 30.18
CA SER A 456 18.50 23.47 30.92
C SER A 456 18.12 24.70 30.07
N TRP A 457 18.45 24.69 28.77
CA TRP A 457 18.03 25.75 27.84
C TRP A 457 16.50 25.75 27.59
N ILE A 458 15.85 24.59 27.66
CA ILE A 458 14.38 24.44 27.60
C ILE A 458 13.76 25.10 28.82
N PHE A 459 14.32 24.83 30.00
CA PHE A 459 13.90 25.43 31.25
C PHE A 459 14.00 26.97 31.22
N GLY A 460 15.14 27.48 30.74
CA GLY A 460 15.33 28.91 30.57
C GLY A 460 14.26 29.54 29.67
N GLY A 461 13.99 28.94 28.50
CA GLY A 461 12.95 29.43 27.59
C GLY A 461 11.51 29.26 28.09
N LEU A 462 11.27 28.28 28.97
CA LEU A 462 10.01 28.13 29.69
C LEU A 462 9.79 29.30 30.65
N LEU A 463 10.78 29.59 31.51
CA LEU A 463 10.70 30.69 32.47
C LEU A 463 10.56 32.07 31.80
N ASP A 464 11.20 32.29 30.65
CA ASP A 464 11.04 33.53 29.87
C ASP A 464 9.60 33.75 29.45
N ARG A 465 8.94 32.69 28.94
CA ARG A 465 7.55 32.76 28.50
C ARG A 465 6.56 32.90 29.65
N MET A 466 6.82 32.24 30.77
CA MET A 466 5.99 32.43 31.97
C MET A 466 6.09 33.85 32.54
N LYS A 467 7.21 34.55 32.32
CA LYS A 467 7.43 35.92 32.81
C LYS A 467 6.75 36.99 31.92
N ASP A 468 6.50 36.68 30.65
CA ASP A 468 5.91 37.61 29.68
C ASP A 468 4.39 37.77 29.89
N LYS A 469 4.02 38.60 30.86
CA LYS A 469 2.62 38.89 31.26
C LYS A 469 1.77 39.60 30.17
N GLY A 470 2.34 39.87 29.00
CA GLY A 470 1.68 40.60 27.90
C GLY A 470 1.42 39.76 26.66
N GLU A 471 1.72 38.47 26.65
CA GLU A 471 1.40 37.62 25.51
C GLU A 471 -0.12 37.46 25.39
N ALA A 472 -0.73 38.17 24.45
CA ALA A 472 -2.19 38.23 24.26
C ALA A 472 -2.87 36.84 24.21
N ALA A 473 -2.15 35.82 23.74
CA ALA A 473 -2.59 34.44 23.75
C ALA A 473 -2.77 33.87 25.16
N ALA A 474 -1.84 34.12 26.09
CA ALA A 474 -1.95 33.63 27.47
C ALA A 474 -3.13 34.29 28.20
N THR A 475 -3.30 35.60 28.00
CA THR A 475 -4.41 36.37 28.58
C THR A 475 -5.77 35.91 28.04
N GLU A 476 -5.86 35.53 26.76
CA GLU A 476 -7.09 34.99 26.15
C GLU A 476 -7.61 33.77 26.92
N TYR A 477 -6.71 32.84 27.29
CA TYR A 477 -7.06 31.62 28.01
C TYR A 477 -7.34 31.82 29.50
N CYS A 478 -7.01 33.00 30.04
CA CYS A 478 -7.07 33.31 31.46
C CYS A 478 -8.02 34.47 31.80
N ARG A 479 -9.00 34.77 30.93
CA ARG A 479 -10.04 35.78 31.23
C ARG A 479 -10.99 35.35 32.33
N THR A 480 -11.19 34.04 32.46
CA THR A 480 -12.09 33.43 33.42
C THR A 480 -11.36 32.35 34.21
N ASP A 481 -11.94 31.97 35.34
CA ASP A 481 -11.60 30.75 36.04
C ASP A 481 -11.98 29.49 35.23
N LYS A 482 -11.79 28.31 35.84
CA LYS A 482 -12.12 27.01 35.24
C LYS A 482 -13.62 26.82 34.94
N ASP A 483 -14.49 27.53 35.65
CA ASP A 483 -15.96 27.41 35.58
C ASP A 483 -16.58 28.50 34.67
N GLY A 484 -15.76 29.43 34.17
CA GLY A 484 -16.18 30.49 33.24
C GLY A 484 -16.49 31.83 33.90
N THR A 485 -16.16 32.01 35.18
CA THR A 485 -16.37 33.28 35.91
C THR A 485 -15.18 34.21 35.70
N ALA A 486 -15.42 35.50 35.44
CA ALA A 486 -14.36 36.49 35.34
C ALA A 486 -13.63 36.68 36.68
N TRP A 487 -12.31 36.82 36.63
CA TRP A 487 -11.51 37.11 37.83
C TRP A 487 -11.90 38.44 38.45
N ASN A 488 -12.03 38.49 39.78
CA ASN A 488 -12.25 39.75 40.48
C ASN A 488 -10.95 40.57 40.50
N GLU A 489 -10.88 41.60 39.65
CA GLU A 489 -9.72 42.49 39.57
C GLU A 489 -9.61 43.48 40.74
N SER A 490 -10.64 43.59 41.58
CA SER A 490 -10.67 44.52 42.72
C SER A 490 -10.23 43.88 44.04
N ASN A 491 -9.97 42.57 44.08
CA ASN A 491 -9.44 41.88 45.27
C ASN A 491 -8.11 41.17 44.99
N ALA A 492 -7.29 41.04 46.04
CA ALA A 492 -5.95 40.48 45.91
C ALA A 492 -5.95 38.99 45.53
N HIS A 493 -6.98 38.24 45.92
CA HIS A 493 -7.13 36.82 45.60
C HIS A 493 -7.35 36.58 44.09
N GLY A 494 -8.27 37.33 43.49
CA GLY A 494 -8.57 37.25 42.06
C GLY A 494 -7.39 37.69 41.19
N VAL A 495 -6.70 38.76 41.60
CA VAL A 495 -5.46 39.22 40.95
C VAL A 495 -4.34 38.15 41.05
N ALA A 496 -4.20 37.49 42.21
CA ALA A 496 -3.22 36.41 42.40
C ALA A 496 -3.50 35.23 41.46
N ASN A 497 -4.75 34.77 41.41
CA ASN A 497 -5.15 33.63 40.58
C ASN A 497 -5.06 33.96 39.09
N ARG A 498 -5.49 35.14 38.64
CA ARG A 498 -5.30 35.56 37.25
C ARG A 498 -3.81 35.57 36.87
N THR A 499 -2.95 36.13 37.73
CA THR A 499 -1.51 36.16 37.50
C THR A 499 -0.94 34.75 37.40
N ALA A 500 -1.34 33.84 38.31
CA ALA A 500 -0.92 32.44 38.26
C ALA A 500 -1.39 31.74 36.98
N CYS A 501 -2.63 31.98 36.55
CA CYS A 501 -3.17 31.46 35.30
C CYS A 501 -2.33 31.92 34.11
N GLU A 502 -2.12 33.23 33.96
CA GLU A 502 -1.38 33.80 32.82
C GLU A 502 0.06 33.25 32.74
N MET A 503 0.74 33.11 33.88
CA MET A 503 2.08 32.52 33.94
C MET A 503 2.08 31.05 33.50
N VAL A 504 1.16 30.23 33.99
CA VAL A 504 1.06 28.81 33.63
C VAL A 504 0.66 28.65 32.15
N ALA A 505 -0.29 29.46 31.67
CA ALA A 505 -0.68 29.48 30.26
C ALA A 505 0.48 29.86 29.33
N GLY A 506 1.32 30.83 29.74
CA GLY A 506 2.58 31.15 29.05
C GLY A 506 3.55 29.97 28.96
N GLY A 507 3.65 29.18 30.04
CA GLY A 507 4.40 27.92 30.06
C GLY A 507 3.84 26.88 29.09
N LEU A 508 2.52 26.65 29.11
CA LEU A 508 1.83 25.73 28.20
C LEU A 508 1.98 26.15 26.72
N LEU A 509 1.92 27.45 26.44
CA LEU A 509 2.19 28.02 25.12
C LEU A 509 3.62 27.71 24.66
N ARG A 510 4.61 27.87 25.55
CA ARG A 510 6.00 27.53 25.23
C ARG A 510 6.15 26.08 24.84
N ILE A 511 5.53 25.17 25.60
CA ILE A 511 5.56 23.71 25.37
C ILE A 511 4.95 23.40 24.01
N SER A 512 3.75 23.89 23.71
CA SER A 512 3.05 23.66 22.44
C SER A 512 3.77 24.25 21.23
N LYS A 513 4.61 25.28 21.43
CA LYS A 513 5.47 25.88 20.39
C LYS A 513 6.81 25.16 20.22
N ILE A 514 7.13 24.13 21.00
CA ILE A 514 8.29 23.28 20.74
C ILE A 514 8.00 22.46 19.47
N LYS A 515 8.61 22.87 18.37
CA LYS A 515 8.53 22.21 17.06
C LYS A 515 9.95 21.90 16.59
N ASP A 516 10.21 20.63 16.26
CA ASP A 516 11.48 20.22 15.67
C ASP A 516 11.32 19.97 14.16
N THR A 517 12.36 20.29 13.39
CA THR A 517 12.44 20.03 11.96
C THR A 517 13.54 19.00 11.67
N TYR A 518 13.31 18.15 10.66
CA TYR A 518 14.30 17.16 10.24
C TYR A 518 15.49 17.85 9.58
N SER A 519 16.72 17.41 9.90
CA SER A 519 17.90 17.85 9.17
C SER A 519 19.04 16.84 9.29
N LEU A 520 19.71 16.59 8.16
CA LEU A 520 20.88 15.71 8.02
C LEU A 520 22.22 16.41 8.29
N ASP A 521 22.23 17.69 8.71
CA ASP A 521 23.46 18.38 9.08
C ASP A 521 24.06 17.72 10.34
N LYS A 522 25.38 17.54 10.40
CA LYS A 522 26.12 16.93 11.54
C LYS A 522 25.87 17.59 12.91
N ASN A 523 25.31 18.81 12.92
CA ASN A 523 24.98 19.59 14.12
C ASN A 523 23.46 19.64 14.39
N LYS A 524 22.64 18.87 13.68
CA LYS A 524 21.17 18.95 13.74
C LYS A 524 20.49 17.60 13.96
N ASN A 525 19.17 17.70 14.13
CA ASN A 525 18.27 16.72 14.69
C ASN A 525 17.80 15.68 13.64
N GLU A 526 18.40 14.49 13.67
CA GLU A 526 18.02 13.33 12.83
C GLU A 526 16.71 12.64 13.28
N ASN A 527 16.18 12.97 14.47
CA ASN A 527 14.99 12.32 15.02
C ASN A 527 13.99 13.37 15.53
N PRO A 528 13.46 14.25 14.68
CA PRO A 528 12.65 15.39 15.09
C PRO A 528 11.30 15.00 15.71
N TYR A 529 10.73 13.84 15.35
CA TYR A 529 9.48 13.34 15.93
C TYR A 529 9.72 12.95 17.39
N ASP A 530 10.68 12.04 17.64
CA ASP A 530 11.07 11.61 18.98
C ASP A 530 11.68 12.78 19.80
N ASN A 531 12.39 13.70 19.14
CA ASN A 531 13.00 14.84 19.81
C ASN A 531 11.97 15.90 20.25
N GLN A 532 10.92 16.11 19.47
CA GLN A 532 9.81 16.97 19.89
C GLN A 532 9.09 16.38 21.12
N GLU A 533 8.80 15.07 21.10
CA GLU A 533 8.16 14.35 22.22
C GLU A 533 8.89 14.58 23.55
N TYR A 534 10.20 14.28 23.62
CA TYR A 534 10.90 14.41 24.90
C TYR A 534 11.04 15.86 25.35
N LYS A 535 11.23 16.82 24.44
CA LYS A 535 11.37 18.23 24.80
C LYS A 535 10.08 18.76 25.43
N GLN A 536 8.94 18.37 24.88
CA GLN A 536 7.63 18.73 25.42
C GLN A 536 7.38 18.06 26.78
N LEU A 537 7.71 16.76 26.92
CA LEU A 537 7.62 16.05 28.19
C LEU A 537 8.51 16.68 29.28
N ALA A 538 9.78 16.91 28.98
CA ALA A 538 10.74 17.51 29.92
C ALA A 538 10.29 18.93 30.34
N ALA A 539 9.82 19.75 29.38
CA ALA A 539 9.28 21.06 29.67
C ALA A 539 8.02 21.01 30.55
N CYS A 540 7.20 19.97 30.43
CA CYS A 540 6.02 19.80 31.28
C CYS A 540 6.38 19.41 32.71
N PHE A 541 7.35 18.51 32.90
CA PHE A 541 7.89 18.21 34.22
C PHE A 541 8.47 19.47 34.87
N MET A 542 9.21 20.27 34.09
CA MET A 542 9.71 21.56 34.54
C MET A 542 8.59 22.54 34.92
N LEU A 543 7.52 22.64 34.12
CA LEU A 543 6.37 23.50 34.43
C LEU A 543 5.69 23.08 35.74
N ASN A 544 5.47 21.78 35.95
CA ASN A 544 4.93 21.25 37.20
C ASN A 544 5.83 21.60 38.41
N ALA A 545 7.15 21.50 38.25
CA ALA A 545 8.10 21.91 39.30
C ALA A 545 8.06 23.41 39.60
N VAL A 546 7.93 24.27 38.57
CA VAL A 546 7.76 25.72 38.76
C VAL A 546 6.44 26.02 39.45
N VAL A 547 5.35 25.35 39.08
CA VAL A 547 4.03 25.49 39.71
C VAL A 547 4.11 25.19 41.20
N ARG A 548 4.80 24.12 41.61
CA ARG A 548 5.03 23.85 43.05
C ARG A 548 5.80 24.98 43.73
N LYS A 549 6.83 25.55 43.08
CA LYS A 549 7.53 26.74 43.61
C LYS A 549 6.67 27.99 43.65
N MET A 550 5.73 28.17 42.73
CA MET A 550 4.75 29.26 42.79
C MET A 550 3.85 29.10 44.03
N LYS A 551 3.36 27.88 44.32
CA LYS A 551 2.56 27.60 45.53
C LYS A 551 3.37 27.89 46.80
N GLU A 552 4.63 27.42 46.88
CA GLU A 552 5.53 27.69 48.01
C GLU A 552 5.79 29.19 48.22
N ARG A 553 5.90 29.97 47.12
CA ARG A 553 6.13 31.43 47.17
C ARG A 553 4.86 32.26 47.34
N SER A 554 3.70 31.62 47.39
CA SER A 554 2.41 32.27 47.70
C SER A 554 1.90 31.78 49.06
N PRO A 555 2.51 32.17 50.19
CA PRO A 555 2.14 31.65 51.51
C PRO A 555 0.82 32.20 52.07
N ILE A 556 0.23 33.22 51.45
CA ILE A 556 -1.03 33.83 51.91
C ILE A 556 -2.14 33.63 50.88
N CYS A 557 -1.91 34.01 49.61
CA CYS A 557 -2.91 33.87 48.56
C CYS A 557 -2.96 32.44 48.02
N ASP A 558 -4.11 31.79 48.12
CA ASP A 558 -4.36 30.58 47.31
C ASP A 558 -4.37 30.94 45.82
N ILE A 559 -3.63 30.18 45.03
CA ILE A 559 -3.46 30.36 43.58
C ILE A 559 -3.85 29.11 42.78
N ASP A 560 -4.36 28.07 43.47
CA ASP A 560 -4.69 26.80 42.85
C ASP A 560 -5.78 26.92 41.78
N GLU A 561 -6.75 27.82 41.95
CA GLU A 561 -7.81 28.05 40.97
C GLU A 561 -7.24 28.57 39.65
N GLY A 562 -6.33 29.54 39.72
CA GLY A 562 -5.63 30.10 38.57
C GLY A 562 -4.79 29.07 37.82
N ILE A 563 -4.03 28.25 38.57
CA ILE A 563 -3.25 27.15 38.01
C ILE A 563 -4.17 26.14 37.29
N LYS A 564 -5.26 25.71 37.95
CA LYS A 564 -6.23 24.77 37.37
C LYS A 564 -6.91 25.33 36.13
N ALA A 565 -7.26 26.62 36.13
CA ALA A 565 -7.84 27.29 34.97
C ALA A 565 -6.92 27.24 33.75
N ALA A 566 -5.61 27.50 33.92
CA ALA A 566 -4.65 27.41 32.82
C ALA A 566 -4.51 25.98 32.27
N PHE A 567 -4.38 24.98 33.15
CA PHE A 567 -4.27 23.58 32.72
C PHE A 567 -5.54 23.05 32.06
N ALA A 568 -6.73 23.56 32.43
CA ALA A 568 -7.98 23.24 31.74
C ALA A 568 -7.99 23.70 30.26
N LYS A 569 -7.10 24.64 29.88
CA LYS A 569 -6.91 25.11 28.51
C LYS A 569 -5.75 24.45 27.77
N ALA A 570 -5.04 23.50 28.39
CA ALA A 570 -3.86 22.86 27.79
C ALA A 570 -4.18 22.18 26.44
N ASP A 571 -5.33 21.51 26.32
CA ASP A 571 -5.76 20.88 25.07
C ASP A 571 -6.02 21.90 23.95
N ASP A 572 -6.67 23.02 24.28
CA ASP A 572 -6.97 24.08 23.32
C ASP A 572 -5.69 24.78 22.84
N ILE A 573 -4.76 25.05 23.77
CA ILE A 573 -3.44 25.59 23.46
C ILE A 573 -2.66 24.62 22.56
N LYS A 574 -2.64 23.32 22.90
CA LYS A 574 -1.97 22.29 22.10
C LYS A 574 -2.55 22.24 20.68
N LYS A 575 -3.88 22.20 20.53
CA LYS A 575 -4.55 22.15 19.22
C LYS A 575 -4.23 23.36 18.35
N LYS A 576 -4.13 24.57 18.95
CA LYS A 576 -3.89 25.81 18.21
C LYS A 576 -2.42 26.03 17.84
N TYR A 577 -1.48 25.64 18.71
CA TYR A 577 -0.07 26.02 18.57
C TYR A 577 0.87 24.88 18.19
N CYS A 578 0.45 23.62 18.35
CA CYS A 578 1.19 22.44 17.94
C CYS A 578 0.51 21.81 16.70
N ASP A 579 0.73 22.43 15.55
CA ASP A 579 0.03 22.22 14.28
C ASP A 579 0.91 21.61 13.18
N ASN A 580 2.07 21.05 13.54
CA ASN A 580 3.06 20.55 12.58
C ASN A 580 2.91 19.05 12.23
N GLY A 581 1.77 18.44 12.56
CA GLY A 581 1.48 17.02 12.30
C GLY A 581 2.27 16.01 13.14
N LYS A 582 3.17 16.48 14.02
CA LYS A 582 4.02 15.64 14.90
C LYS A 582 3.35 15.39 16.26
N PRO A 583 3.91 14.55 17.15
CA PRO A 583 3.34 14.34 18.46
C PRO A 583 3.31 15.66 19.19
N CYS A 584 2.12 15.95 19.66
CA CYS A 584 1.84 17.14 20.40
C CYS A 584 1.31 16.68 21.74
N PHE A 585 2.19 16.75 22.72
CA PHE A 585 1.92 16.32 24.08
C PHE A 585 1.02 17.35 24.79
N VAL A 586 0.01 16.86 25.51
CA VAL A 586 -0.87 17.69 26.33
C VAL A 586 -0.31 17.72 27.75
N CYS A 587 0.28 18.85 28.14
CA CYS A 587 0.82 19.01 29.48
C CYS A 587 -0.28 19.07 30.52
N LYS A 588 -0.28 18.11 31.44
CA LYS A 588 -1.20 18.03 32.56
C LYS A 588 -0.52 18.49 33.85
N LEU A 589 -1.33 19.02 34.75
CA LEU A 589 -0.94 19.24 36.14
C LEU A 589 -0.84 17.87 36.83
N ASP A 590 0.31 17.60 37.40
CA ASP A 590 0.59 16.39 38.17
C ASP A 590 1.35 16.79 39.43
N ASP A 591 0.68 16.74 40.58
CA ASP A 591 1.30 17.03 41.86
C ASP A 591 2.04 15.80 42.44
N ASN A 592 2.04 14.64 41.76
CA ASN A 592 2.60 13.38 42.23
C ASN A 592 3.79 12.86 41.40
N TYR A 593 4.41 13.70 40.56
CA TYR A 593 5.56 13.30 39.74
C TYR A 593 6.80 12.86 40.55
N ASP A 594 6.78 12.98 41.88
CA ASP A 594 7.86 12.58 42.78
C ASP A 594 8.24 11.11 42.66
N GLY A 595 7.25 10.26 42.40
CA GLY A 595 7.42 8.84 42.16
C GLY A 595 7.88 8.49 40.75
N CYS A 596 7.83 9.44 39.79
CA CYS A 596 8.23 9.18 38.42
C CYS A 596 9.71 8.82 38.38
N SER A 597 9.98 7.57 38.03
CA SER A 597 11.34 7.07 37.83
C SER A 597 11.37 6.27 36.53
N ALA A 598 12.42 6.47 35.74
CA ALA A 598 12.67 5.68 34.53
C ALA A 598 13.87 4.77 34.76
N THR A 599 13.69 3.48 34.43
CA THR A 599 14.78 2.49 34.50
C THR A 599 14.95 1.74 33.20
N ASN A 600 16.20 1.46 32.84
CA ASN A 600 16.54 0.64 31.68
C ASN A 600 16.94 -0.81 32.05
N GLY A 601 16.74 -1.22 33.32
CA GLY A 601 17.09 -2.55 33.81
C GLY A 601 18.59 -2.83 33.95
N LYS A 602 19.48 -1.84 33.72
CA LYS A 602 20.95 -1.95 33.78
C LYS A 602 21.60 -0.98 34.78
N ASN A 603 20.96 -0.72 35.93
CA ASN A 603 21.39 0.22 36.98
C ASN A 603 21.23 1.72 36.67
N GLN A 604 20.53 2.11 35.60
CA GLN A 604 20.08 3.50 35.42
C GLN A 604 18.73 3.65 36.12
N ASN A 605 18.71 4.42 37.22
CA ASN A 605 17.47 4.86 37.86
C ASN A 605 17.47 6.38 37.88
N VAL A 606 16.58 6.97 37.08
CA VAL A 606 16.44 8.42 37.01
C VAL A 606 15.16 8.79 37.74
N ASN A 607 15.32 9.28 38.97
CA ASN A 607 14.23 9.92 39.67
C ASN A 607 14.05 11.34 39.13
N VAL A 608 12.86 11.62 38.59
CA VAL A 608 12.56 12.91 37.94
C VAL A 608 12.66 14.07 38.93
N LYS A 609 12.15 13.89 40.16
CA LYS A 609 12.19 14.91 41.21
C LYS A 609 13.62 15.31 41.55
N ASP A 610 14.52 14.37 41.78
CA ASP A 610 15.91 14.67 42.12
C ASP A 610 16.60 15.49 41.01
N LYS A 611 16.31 15.17 39.74
CA LYS A 611 16.88 15.90 38.60
C LYS A 611 16.27 17.30 38.44
N LEU A 612 14.97 17.45 38.65
CA LEU A 612 14.32 18.77 38.68
C LEU A 612 14.84 19.61 39.84
N ASP A 613 14.96 19.06 41.04
CA ASP A 613 15.50 19.76 42.20
C ASP A 613 16.94 20.22 41.97
N SER A 614 17.76 19.39 41.34
CA SER A 614 19.10 19.78 40.92
C SER A 614 19.07 20.94 39.91
N LEU A 615 18.16 20.88 38.93
CA LEU A 615 18.00 21.92 37.91
C LEU A 615 17.55 23.27 38.50
N LEU A 616 16.64 23.24 39.48
CA LEU A 616 16.14 24.43 40.17
C LEU A 616 17.17 25.06 41.12
N LYS A 617 18.13 24.26 41.62
CA LYS A 617 19.19 24.70 42.54
C LYS A 617 20.42 25.27 41.83
N ASP A 618 20.60 24.98 40.54
CA ASP A 618 21.66 25.60 39.73
C ASP A 618 21.55 27.13 39.82
N SER A 619 22.67 27.82 40.07
CA SER A 619 22.66 29.25 40.39
C SER A 619 22.05 30.11 39.28
N THR A 620 22.27 29.75 38.01
CA THR A 620 21.75 30.48 36.85
C THR A 620 20.23 30.31 36.77
N ASN A 621 19.78 29.07 36.88
CA ASN A 621 18.36 28.73 36.83
C ASN A 621 17.59 29.26 38.04
N LYS A 622 18.19 29.22 39.23
CA LYS A 622 17.61 29.74 40.48
C LYS A 622 17.31 31.23 40.38
N ASN A 623 18.28 32.04 39.92
CA ASN A 623 18.09 33.49 39.78
C ASN A 623 16.95 33.80 38.79
N LYS A 624 16.90 33.07 37.68
CA LYS A 624 15.85 33.23 36.67
C LYS A 624 14.48 32.82 37.21
N LEU A 625 14.41 31.68 37.90
CA LEU A 625 13.20 31.18 38.54
C LEU A 625 12.66 32.19 39.56
N ASP A 626 13.51 32.64 40.48
CA ASP A 626 13.15 33.60 41.53
C ASP A 626 12.64 34.91 40.89
N SER A 627 13.26 35.38 39.80
CA SER A 627 12.77 36.55 39.05
C SER A 627 11.43 36.29 38.34
N THR A 628 11.20 35.11 37.79
CA THR A 628 9.94 34.75 37.12
C THR A 628 8.78 34.68 38.13
N ILE A 629 8.98 34.02 39.28
CA ILE A 629 7.93 33.84 40.29
C ILE A 629 7.82 35.01 41.27
N GLN A 630 8.66 36.04 41.15
CA GLN A 630 8.58 37.26 41.94
C GLN A 630 7.18 37.91 41.86
N ALA A 631 6.55 37.87 40.69
CA ALA A 631 5.18 38.33 40.49
C ALA A 631 4.15 37.72 41.47
N ILE A 632 4.30 36.43 41.76
CA ILE A 632 3.46 35.71 42.72
C ILE A 632 3.79 36.14 44.15
N ALA A 633 5.08 36.16 44.48
CA ALA A 633 5.56 36.52 45.82
C ALA A 633 5.21 37.97 46.20
N GLU A 634 5.14 38.87 45.23
CA GLU A 634 4.88 40.30 45.43
C GLU A 634 3.41 40.69 45.22
N THR A 635 2.52 39.73 44.98
CA THR A 635 1.07 40.02 44.94
C THR A 635 0.64 40.66 46.26
N ALA A 636 -0.29 41.62 46.20
CA ALA A 636 -0.64 42.49 47.34
C ALA A 636 -1.01 41.71 48.61
N GLY A 637 -1.74 40.60 48.51
CA GLY A 637 -2.06 39.76 49.66
C GLY A 637 -0.86 39.00 50.26
N ASN A 638 0.23 38.77 49.52
CA ASN A 638 1.43 38.08 50.01
C ASN A 638 2.44 39.05 50.67
N LYS A 639 2.76 40.18 50.02
CA LYS A 639 3.82 41.12 50.46
C LYS A 639 3.34 42.57 50.65
N GLY A 640 2.11 42.89 50.24
CA GLY A 640 1.56 44.24 50.33
C GLY A 640 1.31 44.71 51.77
N PRO A 641 1.25 46.04 52.00
CA PRO A 641 1.04 46.62 53.33
C PRO A 641 -0.43 46.55 53.79
N SER A 642 -1.37 46.26 52.88
CA SER A 642 -2.81 46.26 53.15
C SER A 642 -3.23 45.01 53.95
N LEU A 643 -3.85 45.23 55.12
CA LEU A 643 -4.48 44.17 55.89
C LEU A 643 -5.67 43.58 55.12
N CYS A 644 -6.43 44.39 54.39
CA CYS A 644 -7.58 43.95 53.61
C CYS A 644 -7.16 42.95 52.52
N ASP A 645 -6.09 43.23 51.78
CA ASP A 645 -5.60 42.35 50.71
C ASP A 645 -5.13 41.00 51.27
N ARG A 646 -4.49 41.03 52.45
CA ARG A 646 -4.09 39.82 53.18
C ARG A 646 -5.31 39.01 53.61
N LEU A 647 -6.32 39.65 54.20
CA LEU A 647 -7.56 38.99 54.65
C LEU A 647 -8.33 38.39 53.47
N GLN A 648 -8.42 39.08 52.33
CA GLN A 648 -9.03 38.55 51.11
C GLN A 648 -8.38 37.25 50.65
N CYS A 649 -7.04 37.19 50.68
CA CYS A 649 -6.29 35.99 50.31
C CYS A 649 -6.41 34.86 51.35
N LEU A 650 -6.39 35.19 52.64
CA LEU A 650 -6.54 34.21 53.72
C LEU A 650 -7.94 33.59 53.76
N ALA A 651 -8.99 34.40 53.55
CA ALA A 651 -10.38 33.94 53.53
C ALA A 651 -10.56 32.82 52.49
N ALA A 652 -10.16 33.07 51.24
CA ALA A 652 -10.24 32.07 50.17
C ALA A 652 -9.43 30.80 50.48
N ARG A 653 -8.23 30.95 51.05
CA ARG A 653 -7.39 29.80 51.44
C ARG A 653 -8.04 28.95 52.53
N VAL A 654 -8.68 29.57 53.52
CA VAL A 654 -9.41 28.86 54.59
C VAL A 654 -10.63 28.15 54.01
N GLU A 655 -11.37 28.80 53.11
CA GLU A 655 -12.51 28.20 52.40
C GLU A 655 -12.09 26.97 51.58
N ALA A 656 -10.96 27.06 50.87
CA ALA A 656 -10.39 25.94 50.13
C ALA A 656 -9.99 24.76 51.03
N HIS A 657 -9.41 25.04 52.21
CA HIS A 657 -9.03 24.01 53.18
C HIS A 657 -10.21 23.33 53.89
N ASN A 658 -11.33 24.05 54.09
CA ASN A 658 -12.49 23.55 54.82
C ASN A 658 -13.53 22.84 53.93
N GLY A 659 -13.24 22.59 52.66
CA GLY A 659 -14.10 21.78 51.78
C GLY A 659 -15.48 22.38 51.53
N GLY A 660 -15.60 23.71 51.43
CA GLY A 660 -16.82 24.38 50.97
C GLY A 660 -18.05 24.23 51.87
N SER A 661 -17.90 23.87 53.14
CA SER A 661 -19.01 23.91 54.10
C SER A 661 -18.66 24.71 55.35
N GLN A 662 -19.36 25.84 55.47
CA GLN A 662 -19.46 26.73 56.63
C GLN A 662 -18.17 27.42 57.11
N ALA A 663 -18.01 28.68 56.67
CA ALA A 663 -17.45 29.73 57.53
C ALA A 663 -18.41 30.92 57.55
N VAL A 664 -18.73 31.33 58.77
CA VAL A 664 -19.77 32.26 59.19
C VAL A 664 -19.42 33.69 58.77
N SER A 665 -20.44 34.42 58.32
CA SER A 665 -20.48 35.87 58.20
C SER A 665 -19.95 36.55 59.46
N ILE A 666 -18.73 37.08 59.40
CA ILE A 666 -18.27 38.14 60.31
C ILE A 666 -17.46 39.14 59.49
N MET A 667 -18.13 40.18 59.02
CA MET A 667 -17.62 41.55 58.89
C MET A 667 -18.80 42.46 58.47
N GLU A 668 -19.43 43.08 59.47
CA GLU A 668 -20.04 44.41 59.33
C GLU A 668 -18.95 45.48 59.39
#